data_AF-A0AA37RX98-F1
#
_entry.id   AF-A0AA37RX98-F1
#
_cell.length_a   1.000
_cell.length_b   1.000
_cell.length_c   1.000
_cell.angle_alpha   90.00
_cell.angle_beta   90.00
_cell.angle_gamma   90.00
#
_symmetry.space_group_name_H-M   'P 1'
#
loop_
_entity.id
_entity.type
_entity.pdbx_description
1 polymer ?
#
loop_
_entity_poly.entity_id
_entity_poly.type
_entity_poly.pdbx_seq_one_letter_code
_entity_poly.pdbx_strand_id
1 'polypeptide(L)'
;MCLSIGSRAESGTEERSIAFYYQVAESTRYLLSYDRVVVAPNTLTAEQLLQLKKAGVEVFMYLSIGEASPSVSEQLSEAVLGENSQWQAQVMDASQASWRAYLLQQANHWKALGYDGLFLDTLDSYQIVLPPKQQAEQQKALASLLSEIQQVFARLLLNRGFELIPELDFAPEAVVAESYRNGFDVANDDYFSQSPDNIRWLADRLNEVKALGSEAIVIDYAVGDQTQRVALARQIHQDGFTPYIADGLLKEYGVSYHYPIPRTVLGFYDGRTVKRNESYCHHYLSSLIEYQGYVPKCVDINQTQLLEMDLNQVQAVVFWLSRQGYQGNNSAAFIERVLSSKTTVFIGALPPQAQLLKMIGVRDAGEFNGALKVKGGELRYPITQKVNQSLRRYLLQDQSIEVLAELQDKSDQLGLAHFRATWGGALLSPLDIKFIEGQGSRWLFDPFDALIPLLELPEIPVADVTTESGRRIATKHIDGDGFPSVSWLPGKKYSADIIYQQILKPSSWPHTVSVIEAEVSPNGLFPQASRELESIAKEIFALDNVEIASHSFSHPFFWDLAADIDYKPYGENLALPDYVLDYDKEVGGSVDYVNSRLSPPGKQVKVFLWTGAANPSEDIIAKTKRLGLVNVNGGNTYLVNDNPSLSQVFPHINWHPSAVQVYAPIMNENLFTNLWKENYEGYIRVLETFKLLGEPRRIKPVSVYYHMYSGEYPSALKALKEVYAWVAEQPLTPLYLSEYAERAQALYETGVARHLLSPKWRVRSTGVRSLRVGSDTKLATNYKGVAGAADGPDGQYLTLSKATSDFALIPKSAEVTYSLPMLNSANAIVTKWEGKGRSLAIELLAHQPLDMSIKGAANCQINRTQGGSHQTVASNSEVKITSAETGYFGFLIDCSNSQTASVAPE
;
A
#
# COMPACT_ATOMS: atom_id res chain seq x y z
N MET A 1 40.00 49.09 -8.18
CA MET A 1 39.36 48.33 -9.28
C MET A 1 39.31 46.87 -8.85
N CYS A 2 38.25 46.48 -8.15
CA CYS A 2 37.97 45.06 -7.85
C CYS A 2 36.60 44.77 -8.44
N LEU A 3 36.60 43.96 -9.49
CA LEU A 3 35.42 43.54 -10.23
C LEU A 3 34.59 42.57 -9.37
N SER A 4 33.38 43.01 -9.03
CA SER A 4 32.31 42.19 -8.48
C SER A 4 31.82 41.22 -9.56
N ILE A 5 32.09 39.93 -9.39
CA ILE A 5 31.44 38.87 -10.16
C ILE A 5 30.09 38.65 -9.50
N GLY A 6 29.03 39.18 -10.12
CA GLY A 6 27.66 38.92 -9.72
C GLY A 6 27.30 37.46 -9.94
N SER A 7 26.83 36.78 -8.89
CA SER A 7 26.17 35.49 -9.03
C SER A 7 24.87 35.70 -9.82
N ARG A 8 24.85 35.22 -11.07
CA ARG A 8 23.59 34.97 -11.79
C ARG A 8 22.77 34.02 -10.91
N ALA A 9 21.62 34.49 -10.43
CA ALA A 9 20.59 33.61 -9.95
C ALA A 9 20.12 32.77 -11.14
N GLU A 10 20.51 31.49 -11.17
CA GLU A 10 19.84 30.50 -12.00
C GLU A 10 18.38 30.46 -11.54
N SER A 11 17.46 30.86 -12.41
CA SER A 11 16.05 30.56 -12.27
C SER A 11 15.89 29.05 -12.44
N GLY A 12 16.18 28.30 -11.39
CA GLY A 12 16.03 26.85 -11.38
C GLY A 12 14.57 26.49 -11.59
N THR A 13 14.25 25.95 -12.76
CA THR A 13 13.06 25.13 -12.95
C THR A 13 13.08 24.07 -11.85
N GLU A 14 12.00 23.98 -11.07
CA GLU A 14 11.89 23.00 -9.99
C GLU A 14 12.13 21.59 -10.57
N GLU A 15 12.94 20.75 -9.91
CA GLU A 15 13.28 19.38 -10.35
C GLU A 15 12.06 18.46 -10.24
N ARG A 16 11.13 18.59 -11.19
CA ARG A 16 9.84 17.88 -11.20
C ARG A 16 9.94 16.61 -12.03
N SER A 17 9.76 15.45 -11.40
CA SER A 17 9.82 14.18 -12.11
C SER A 17 8.60 13.97 -13.02
N ILE A 18 8.79 13.20 -14.08
CA ILE A 18 7.72 12.79 -15.00
C ILE A 18 7.85 11.32 -15.35
N ALA A 19 6.72 10.65 -15.60
CA ALA A 19 6.67 9.31 -16.17
C ALA A 19 5.75 9.26 -17.40
N PHE A 20 6.07 8.35 -18.33
CA PHE A 20 5.25 8.00 -19.48
C PHE A 20 4.90 6.53 -19.35
N TYR A 21 3.61 6.21 -19.26
CA TYR A 21 3.14 4.84 -19.01
C TYR A 21 1.85 4.57 -19.78
N TYR A 22 1.92 3.68 -20.78
CA TYR A 22 0.83 3.42 -21.73
C TYR A 22 0.21 2.03 -21.59
N GLN A 23 0.55 1.30 -20.52
CA GLN A 23 -0.07 0.01 -20.20
C GLN A 23 -1.29 0.21 -19.30
N VAL A 24 -2.11 -0.84 -19.15
CA VAL A 24 -3.17 -0.84 -18.13
C VAL A 24 -2.54 -0.96 -16.75
N ALA A 25 -2.80 0.02 -15.87
CA ALA A 25 -2.25 0.02 -14.53
C ALA A 25 -3.03 -0.93 -13.61
N GLU A 26 -2.37 -1.96 -13.08
CA GLU A 26 -2.95 -2.80 -12.00
C GLU A 26 -3.06 -2.02 -10.68
N SER A 27 -2.18 -1.03 -10.47
CA SER A 27 -2.03 -0.28 -9.22
C SER A 27 -1.39 1.08 -9.50
N THR A 28 -1.63 2.07 -8.62
CA THR A 28 -1.00 3.41 -8.73
C THR A 28 0.32 3.51 -7.97
N ARG A 29 0.72 2.49 -7.20
CA ARG A 29 1.83 2.56 -6.24
C ARG A 29 3.15 3.07 -6.81
N TYR A 30 3.46 2.75 -8.07
CA TYR A 30 4.69 3.19 -8.72
C TYR A 30 4.52 4.53 -9.43
N LEU A 31 3.32 4.82 -9.95
CA LEU A 31 2.99 6.14 -10.51
C LEU A 31 3.01 7.24 -9.44
N LEU A 32 2.70 6.90 -8.19
CA LEU A 32 2.83 7.79 -7.03
C LEU A 32 4.27 8.26 -6.76
N SER A 33 5.28 7.66 -7.39
CA SER A 33 6.66 8.12 -7.27
C SER A 33 6.97 9.40 -8.05
N TYR A 34 6.13 9.80 -9.02
CA TYR A 34 6.41 10.89 -9.95
C TYR A 34 5.55 12.13 -9.71
N ASP A 35 6.06 13.34 -9.99
CA ASP A 35 5.26 14.57 -9.87
C ASP A 35 4.22 14.70 -10.99
N ARG A 36 4.59 14.22 -12.18
CA ARG A 36 3.74 14.21 -13.38
C ARG A 36 3.70 12.80 -13.98
N VAL A 37 2.56 12.41 -14.53
CA VAL A 37 2.39 11.15 -15.25
C VAL A 37 1.64 11.38 -16.53
N VAL A 38 2.19 10.93 -17.65
CA VAL A 38 1.53 10.86 -18.95
C VAL A 38 0.98 9.45 -19.15
N VAL A 39 -0.32 9.34 -19.44
CA VAL A 39 -1.01 8.07 -19.64
C VAL A 39 -1.76 8.02 -20.96
N ALA A 40 -1.98 6.82 -21.47
CA ALA A 40 -2.83 6.58 -22.64
C ALA A 40 -4.31 6.42 -22.22
N PRO A 41 -5.25 6.53 -23.17
CA PRO A 41 -6.64 6.16 -22.92
C PRO A 41 -6.75 4.74 -22.35
N ASN A 42 -7.61 4.54 -21.35
CA ASN A 42 -7.83 3.27 -20.64
C ASN A 42 -6.67 2.75 -19.77
N THR A 43 -5.57 3.51 -19.61
CA THR A 43 -4.49 3.15 -18.67
C THR A 43 -4.95 3.15 -17.22
N LEU A 44 -5.77 4.13 -16.83
CA LEU A 44 -6.24 4.33 -15.45
C LEU A 44 -7.76 4.15 -15.34
N THR A 45 -8.20 3.57 -14.23
CA THR A 45 -9.59 3.71 -13.78
C THR A 45 -9.84 5.11 -13.18
N ALA A 46 -11.10 5.52 -13.07
CA ALA A 46 -11.47 6.79 -12.42
C ALA A 46 -10.98 6.88 -10.97
N GLU A 47 -10.95 5.74 -10.26
CA GLU A 47 -10.49 5.67 -8.88
C GLU A 47 -8.98 5.82 -8.76
N GLN A 48 -8.22 5.20 -9.69
CA GLN A 48 -6.78 5.35 -9.75
C GLN A 48 -6.40 6.80 -10.10
N LEU A 49 -7.12 7.44 -11.02
CA LEU A 49 -6.96 8.87 -11.30
C LEU A 49 -7.22 9.70 -10.05
N LEU A 50 -8.34 9.48 -9.35
CA LEU A 50 -8.65 10.19 -8.11
C LEU A 50 -7.57 9.99 -7.04
N GLN A 51 -7.01 8.77 -6.93
CA GLN A 51 -5.94 8.47 -5.98
C GLN A 51 -4.67 9.26 -6.29
N LEU A 52 -4.23 9.30 -7.55
CA LEU A 52 -3.08 10.10 -8.00
C LEU A 52 -3.31 11.58 -7.70
N LYS A 53 -4.49 12.11 -8.01
CA LYS A 53 -4.84 13.52 -7.75
C LYS A 53 -4.89 13.85 -6.26
N LYS A 54 -5.47 12.98 -5.42
CA LYS A 54 -5.48 13.15 -3.95
C LYS A 54 -4.06 13.20 -3.38
N ALA A 55 -3.12 12.54 -4.03
CA ALA A 55 -1.72 12.53 -3.65
C ALA A 55 -0.91 13.72 -4.21
N GLY A 56 -1.53 14.55 -5.05
CA GLY A 56 -0.90 15.71 -5.70
C GLY A 56 -0.08 15.37 -6.95
N VAL A 57 -0.31 14.21 -7.57
CA VAL A 57 0.27 13.85 -8.87
C VAL A 57 -0.56 14.49 -9.97
N GLU A 58 0.12 15.13 -10.92
CA GLU A 58 -0.53 15.72 -12.10
C GLU A 58 -0.58 14.70 -13.23
N VAL A 59 -1.75 14.50 -13.82
CA VAL A 59 -1.96 13.47 -14.83
C VAL A 59 -2.29 14.09 -16.19
N PHE A 60 -1.47 13.77 -17.18
CA PHE A 60 -1.59 14.23 -18.56
C PHE A 60 -2.09 13.08 -19.44
N MET A 61 -3.02 13.39 -20.35
CA MET A 61 -3.55 12.40 -21.30
C MET A 61 -2.81 12.50 -22.63
N TYR A 62 -2.34 11.36 -23.14
CA TYR A 62 -1.80 11.23 -24.49
C TYR A 62 -2.88 11.53 -25.55
N LEU A 63 -2.54 12.34 -26.54
CA LEU A 63 -3.37 12.61 -27.70
C LEU A 63 -2.49 12.77 -28.95
N SER A 64 -2.64 11.87 -29.91
CA SER A 64 -2.01 12.01 -31.23
C SER A 64 -2.72 13.09 -32.04
N ILE A 65 -1.98 14.11 -32.51
CA ILE A 65 -2.54 15.27 -33.21
C ILE A 65 -2.39 15.16 -34.73
N GLY A 66 -1.26 14.64 -35.19
CA GLY A 66 -0.97 14.48 -36.62
C GLY A 66 -1.39 13.14 -37.19
N GLU A 67 -1.78 12.16 -36.36
CA GLU A 67 -2.13 10.81 -36.81
C GLU A 67 -3.39 10.26 -36.15
N ALA A 68 -4.10 9.42 -36.89
CA ALA A 68 -5.24 8.62 -36.41
C ALA A 68 -4.96 7.12 -36.56
N SER A 69 -5.73 6.30 -35.84
CA SER A 69 -5.68 4.84 -35.96
C SER A 69 -5.93 4.38 -37.41
N PRO A 70 -5.40 3.21 -37.83
CA PRO A 70 -5.49 2.73 -39.21
C PRO A 70 -6.93 2.64 -39.76
N SER A 71 -7.92 2.40 -38.88
CA SER A 71 -9.34 2.50 -39.23
C SER A 71 -9.89 3.85 -38.78
N VAL A 72 -9.90 4.82 -39.69
CA VAL A 72 -10.62 6.08 -39.49
C VAL A 72 -12.10 5.91 -39.84
N SER A 73 -12.97 6.61 -39.12
CA SER A 73 -14.40 6.63 -39.45
C SER A 73 -14.62 7.31 -40.80
N GLU A 74 -15.73 7.00 -41.47
CA GLU A 74 -16.09 7.62 -42.77
C GLU A 74 -16.09 9.15 -42.69
N GLN A 75 -16.49 9.72 -41.54
CA GLN A 75 -16.51 11.15 -41.26
C GLN A 75 -15.12 11.81 -41.22
N LEU A 76 -14.06 11.04 -40.97
CA LEU A 76 -12.67 11.52 -40.90
C LEU A 76 -11.87 11.17 -42.16
N SER A 77 -12.44 10.39 -43.09
CA SER A 77 -11.74 9.91 -44.29
C SER A 77 -11.26 11.05 -45.20
N GLU A 78 -12.02 12.13 -45.31
CA GLU A 78 -11.64 13.34 -46.07
C GLU A 78 -10.44 14.08 -45.47
N ALA A 79 -10.11 13.81 -44.20
CA ALA A 79 -8.99 14.43 -43.51
C ALA A 79 -7.68 13.64 -43.59
N VAL A 80 -7.63 12.54 -44.35
CA VAL A 80 -6.42 11.73 -44.51
C VAL A 80 -5.51 12.33 -45.59
N LEU A 81 -4.28 12.67 -45.22
CA LEU A 81 -3.22 13.11 -46.12
C LEU A 81 -2.43 11.94 -46.73
N GLY A 82 -2.31 10.83 -45.98
CA GLY A 82 -1.55 9.66 -46.37
C GLY A 82 -1.37 8.68 -45.23
N GLU A 83 -0.50 7.68 -45.40
CA GLU A 83 -0.26 6.63 -44.42
C GLU A 83 1.18 6.66 -43.91
N ASN A 84 1.35 6.46 -42.60
CA ASN A 84 2.62 6.16 -41.97
C ASN A 84 2.77 4.63 -41.83
N SER A 85 3.48 4.01 -42.77
CA SER A 85 3.63 2.55 -42.82
C SER A 85 4.38 1.94 -41.64
N GLN A 86 5.18 2.72 -40.91
CA GLN A 86 5.97 2.22 -39.78
C GLN A 86 5.08 1.96 -38.55
N TRP A 87 4.08 2.82 -38.33
CA TRP A 87 3.17 2.74 -37.19
C TRP A 87 1.75 2.32 -37.56
N GLN A 88 1.52 1.99 -38.84
CA GLN A 88 0.22 1.65 -39.39
C GLN A 88 -0.84 2.71 -39.06
N ALA A 89 -0.49 3.98 -39.21
CA ALA A 89 -1.34 5.11 -38.84
C ALA A 89 -1.70 5.97 -40.05
N GLN A 90 -2.84 6.65 -40.00
CA GLN A 90 -3.26 7.61 -41.03
C GLN A 90 -2.79 9.00 -40.65
N VAL A 91 -2.01 9.67 -41.51
CA VAL A 91 -1.56 11.05 -41.30
C VAL A 91 -2.70 12.01 -41.64
N MET A 92 -3.01 12.94 -40.74
CA MET A 92 -4.22 13.75 -40.79
C MET A 92 -3.94 15.21 -41.17
N ASP A 93 -4.85 15.82 -41.95
CA ASP A 93 -4.82 17.22 -42.35
C ASP A 93 -5.35 18.11 -41.21
N ALA A 94 -4.50 18.97 -40.68
CA ALA A 94 -4.83 19.82 -39.55
C ALA A 94 -5.71 21.00 -39.95
N SER A 95 -5.92 21.25 -41.24
CA SER A 95 -6.84 22.28 -41.74
C SER A 95 -8.29 21.80 -41.80
N GLN A 96 -8.54 20.49 -41.71
CA GLN A 96 -9.87 19.92 -41.88
C GLN A 96 -10.74 20.07 -40.63
N ALA A 97 -11.93 20.62 -40.82
CA ALA A 97 -12.85 20.92 -39.73
C ALA A 97 -13.30 19.67 -38.95
N SER A 98 -13.48 18.53 -39.64
CA SER A 98 -13.88 17.27 -39.02
C SER A 98 -12.81 16.73 -38.06
N TRP A 99 -11.54 16.78 -38.45
CA TRP A 99 -10.41 16.36 -37.61
C TRP A 99 -10.23 17.28 -36.39
N ARG A 100 -10.28 18.60 -36.62
CA ARG A 100 -10.21 19.59 -35.54
C ARG A 100 -11.33 19.40 -34.51
N ALA A 101 -12.57 19.22 -34.98
CA ALA A 101 -13.72 19.01 -34.10
C ALA A 101 -13.58 17.72 -33.27
N TYR A 102 -13.09 16.64 -33.88
CA TYR A 102 -12.80 15.38 -33.18
C TYR A 102 -11.78 15.58 -32.06
N LEU A 103 -10.63 16.21 -32.33
CA LEU A 103 -9.59 16.45 -31.33
C LEU A 103 -10.07 17.36 -30.19
N LEU A 104 -10.81 18.43 -30.51
CA LEU A 104 -11.38 19.32 -29.50
C LEU A 104 -12.45 18.61 -28.65
N GLN A 105 -13.23 17.70 -29.22
CA GLN A 105 -14.17 16.87 -28.47
C GLN A 105 -13.43 15.97 -27.47
N GLN A 106 -12.35 15.30 -27.91
CA GLN A 106 -11.51 14.47 -27.04
C GLN A 106 -10.88 15.31 -25.92
N ALA A 107 -10.31 16.47 -26.23
CA ALA A 107 -9.78 17.40 -25.24
C ALA A 107 -10.84 17.82 -24.20
N ASN A 108 -12.05 18.20 -24.64
CA ASN A 108 -13.13 18.54 -23.72
C ASN A 108 -13.55 17.35 -22.84
N HIS A 109 -13.58 16.13 -23.39
CA HIS A 109 -13.88 14.93 -22.65
C HIS A 109 -12.86 14.66 -21.53
N TRP A 110 -11.56 14.70 -21.85
CA TRP A 110 -10.50 14.48 -20.86
C TRP A 110 -10.48 15.59 -19.78
N LYS A 111 -10.76 16.84 -20.16
CA LYS A 111 -10.89 17.93 -19.19
C LYS A 111 -12.04 17.67 -18.21
N ALA A 112 -13.18 17.20 -18.71
CA ALA A 112 -14.34 16.88 -17.88
C ALA A 112 -14.08 15.71 -16.91
N LEU A 113 -13.25 14.74 -17.29
CA LEU A 113 -12.79 13.65 -16.42
C LEU A 113 -11.74 14.08 -15.38
N GLY A 114 -11.21 15.30 -15.51
CA GLY A 114 -10.33 15.91 -14.52
C GLY A 114 -8.84 15.65 -14.73
N TYR A 115 -8.39 15.35 -15.95
CA TYR A 115 -6.96 15.37 -16.29
C TYR A 115 -6.40 16.80 -16.18
N ASP A 116 -5.12 16.93 -15.86
CA ASP A 116 -4.46 18.22 -15.58
C ASP A 116 -3.89 18.87 -16.84
N GLY A 117 -3.63 18.07 -17.89
CA GLY A 117 -3.13 18.55 -19.18
C GLY A 117 -3.13 17.48 -20.27
N LEU A 118 -2.56 17.81 -21.43
CA LEU A 118 -2.41 16.89 -22.56
C LEU A 118 -0.94 16.73 -22.95
N PHE A 119 -0.57 15.52 -23.38
CA PHE A 119 0.67 15.25 -24.11
C PHE A 119 0.34 15.03 -25.58
N LEU A 120 0.82 15.92 -26.43
CA LEU A 120 0.46 16.03 -27.83
C LEU A 120 1.55 15.42 -28.70
N ASP A 121 1.21 14.35 -29.40
CA ASP A 121 2.15 13.57 -30.18
C ASP A 121 1.95 13.77 -31.70
N THR A 122 2.88 13.22 -32.49
CA THR A 122 2.85 13.15 -33.97
C THR A 122 2.80 14.52 -34.66
N LEU A 123 3.38 15.53 -34.02
CA LEU A 123 3.40 16.92 -34.52
C LEU A 123 4.28 17.11 -35.77
N ASP A 124 5.12 16.14 -36.13
CA ASP A 124 6.04 16.14 -37.27
C ASP A 124 5.65 15.15 -38.38
N SER A 125 4.61 14.32 -38.21
CA SER A 125 4.23 13.25 -39.16
C SER A 125 3.88 13.72 -40.58
N TYR A 126 3.40 14.95 -40.73
CA TYR A 126 3.10 15.52 -42.05
C TYR A 126 4.33 15.62 -42.96
N GLN A 127 5.53 15.65 -42.39
CA GLN A 127 6.78 15.71 -43.16
C GLN A 127 7.03 14.44 -43.98
N ILE A 128 6.43 13.31 -43.59
CA ILE A 128 6.55 12.01 -44.24
C ILE A 128 5.75 11.99 -45.56
N VAL A 129 4.59 12.63 -45.59
CA VAL A 129 3.62 12.51 -46.70
C VAL A 129 3.55 13.75 -47.58
N LEU A 130 3.86 14.95 -47.06
CA LEU A 130 3.73 16.20 -47.80
C LEU A 130 5.06 16.69 -48.41
N PRO A 131 5.04 17.27 -49.62
CA PRO A 131 6.19 17.99 -50.17
C PRO A 131 6.44 19.33 -49.45
N PRO A 132 7.66 19.89 -49.49
CA PRO A 132 8.06 21.05 -48.69
C PRO A 132 7.15 22.29 -48.77
N LYS A 133 6.48 22.54 -49.91
CA LYS A 133 5.56 23.68 -50.04
C LYS A 133 4.27 23.51 -49.24
N GLN A 134 3.72 22.29 -49.19
CA GLN A 134 2.49 21.98 -48.47
C GLN A 134 2.74 21.80 -46.97
N GLN A 135 3.97 21.43 -46.59
CA GLN A 135 4.41 21.37 -45.20
C GLN A 135 4.22 22.71 -44.47
N ALA A 136 4.54 23.84 -45.11
CA ALA A 136 4.38 25.16 -44.49
C ALA A 136 2.90 25.55 -44.24
N GLU A 137 1.98 25.09 -45.09
CA GLU A 137 0.53 25.32 -44.90
C GLU A 137 0.00 24.45 -43.74
N GLN A 138 0.42 23.19 -43.69
CA GLN A 138 0.09 22.27 -42.60
C GLN A 138 0.67 22.73 -41.26
N GLN A 139 1.90 23.27 -41.23
CA GLN A 139 2.51 23.83 -40.01
C GLN A 139 1.66 24.94 -39.41
N LYS A 140 1.21 25.90 -40.22
CA LYS A 140 0.31 26.97 -39.77
C LYS A 140 -1.03 26.43 -39.28
N ALA A 141 -1.57 25.44 -39.98
CA ALA A 141 -2.82 24.79 -39.57
C ALA A 141 -2.68 24.05 -38.23
N LEU A 142 -1.54 23.38 -38.00
CA LEU A 142 -1.20 22.74 -36.73
C LEU A 142 -1.00 23.77 -35.62
N ALA A 143 -0.22 24.84 -35.84
CA ALA A 143 -0.02 25.89 -34.86
C ALA A 143 -1.35 26.52 -34.41
N SER A 144 -2.24 26.84 -35.36
CA SER A 144 -3.59 27.33 -35.07
C SER A 144 -4.44 26.31 -34.29
N LEU A 145 -4.37 25.02 -34.65
CA LEU A 145 -5.07 23.96 -33.93
C LEU A 145 -4.54 23.81 -32.49
N LEU A 146 -3.23 23.91 -32.29
CA LEU A 146 -2.62 23.88 -30.97
C LEU A 146 -3.09 25.05 -30.11
N SER A 147 -3.22 26.26 -30.67
CA SER A 147 -3.82 27.40 -29.97
C SER A 147 -5.29 27.14 -29.60
N GLU A 148 -6.09 26.49 -30.46
CA GLU A 148 -7.47 26.09 -30.13
C GLU A 148 -7.52 25.05 -29.00
N ILE A 149 -6.65 24.05 -29.03
CA ILE A 149 -6.53 23.05 -27.98
C ILE A 149 -6.08 23.69 -26.67
N GLN A 150 -5.17 24.67 -26.72
CA GLN A 150 -4.68 25.40 -25.54
C GLN A 150 -5.80 26.16 -24.83
N GLN A 151 -6.79 26.68 -25.57
CA GLN A 151 -7.98 27.31 -24.98
C GLN A 151 -8.83 26.31 -24.19
N VAL A 152 -8.81 25.02 -24.56
CA VAL A 152 -9.44 23.94 -23.77
C VAL A 152 -8.53 23.55 -22.61
N PHE A 153 -7.27 23.26 -22.86
CA PHE A 153 -6.27 22.84 -21.88
C PHE A 153 -5.09 23.81 -21.83
N ALA A 154 -4.97 24.57 -20.73
CA ALA A 154 -3.88 25.54 -20.57
C ALA A 154 -2.48 24.89 -20.49
N ARG A 155 -2.42 23.60 -20.13
CA ARG A 155 -1.18 22.86 -19.85
C ARG A 155 -0.96 21.80 -20.92
N LEU A 156 -0.03 22.07 -21.84
CA LEU A 156 0.29 21.20 -22.96
C LEU A 156 1.77 20.80 -22.92
N LEU A 157 2.02 19.51 -23.07
CA LEU A 157 3.33 18.93 -23.33
C LEU A 157 3.37 18.54 -24.81
N LEU A 158 4.38 18.98 -25.55
CA LEU A 158 4.49 18.67 -26.99
C LEU A 158 5.58 17.62 -27.21
N ASN A 159 5.31 16.56 -27.96
CA ASN A 159 6.37 15.69 -28.46
C ASN A 159 6.99 16.33 -29.71
N ARG A 160 8.25 16.78 -29.59
CA ARG A 160 8.97 17.51 -30.65
C ARG A 160 8.19 18.73 -31.16
N GLY A 161 7.86 18.76 -32.46
CA GLY A 161 7.19 19.87 -33.11
C GLY A 161 8.02 21.16 -33.15
N PHE A 162 9.36 21.05 -33.23
CA PHE A 162 10.29 22.19 -33.12
C PHE A 162 10.00 23.30 -34.14
N GLU A 163 9.52 22.95 -35.33
CA GLU A 163 9.15 23.91 -36.38
C GLU A 163 7.90 24.74 -36.01
N LEU A 164 7.03 24.21 -35.15
CA LEU A 164 5.76 24.84 -34.76
C LEU A 164 5.96 25.85 -33.62
N ILE A 165 6.89 25.57 -32.70
CA ILE A 165 7.04 26.32 -31.44
C ILE A 165 7.23 27.83 -31.68
N PRO A 166 8.06 28.30 -32.63
CA PRO A 166 8.21 29.73 -32.89
C PRO A 166 6.94 30.41 -33.43
N GLU A 167 5.98 29.65 -33.97
CA GLU A 167 4.71 30.16 -34.48
C GLU A 167 3.59 30.16 -33.42
N LEU A 168 3.80 29.53 -32.26
CA LEU A 168 2.80 29.50 -31.19
C LEU A 168 2.70 30.85 -30.48
N ASP A 169 1.46 31.24 -30.18
CA ASP A 169 1.16 32.44 -29.38
C ASP A 169 1.21 32.18 -27.86
N PHE A 170 1.57 30.96 -27.46
CA PHE A 170 1.77 30.54 -26.08
C PHE A 170 3.05 29.70 -25.94
N ALA A 171 3.62 29.69 -24.73
CA ALA A 171 4.70 28.76 -24.39
C ALA A 171 4.08 27.44 -23.89
N PRO A 172 4.36 26.27 -24.51
CA PRO A 172 3.96 24.99 -23.95
C PRO A 172 4.65 24.77 -22.60
N GLU A 173 4.04 23.96 -21.72
CA GLU A 173 4.62 23.69 -20.40
C GLU A 173 5.96 22.97 -20.53
N ALA A 174 6.02 21.98 -21.43
CA ALA A 174 7.25 21.32 -21.81
C ALA A 174 7.22 20.85 -23.26
N VAL A 175 8.42 20.61 -23.80
CA VAL A 175 8.65 19.87 -25.03
C VAL A 175 9.46 18.64 -24.70
N VAL A 176 8.96 17.50 -25.17
CA VAL A 176 9.53 16.17 -25.01
C VAL A 176 10.27 15.80 -26.29
N ALA A 177 11.41 15.12 -26.17
CA ALA A 177 12.11 14.58 -27.33
C ALA A 177 12.54 13.12 -27.12
N GLU A 178 12.42 12.36 -28.21
CA GLU A 178 12.71 10.93 -28.33
C GLU A 178 13.58 10.68 -29.56
N SER A 179 14.80 10.13 -29.49
CA SER A 179 15.66 9.99 -28.31
C SER A 179 16.91 10.86 -28.46
N TYR A 180 17.56 11.17 -27.35
CA TYR A 180 18.70 12.07 -27.29
C TYR A 180 20.04 11.35 -27.28
N ARG A 181 20.27 10.40 -26.37
CA ARG A 181 21.54 9.65 -26.32
C ARG A 181 21.35 8.20 -26.72
N ASN A 182 20.30 7.54 -26.22
CA ASN A 182 19.99 6.16 -26.55
C ASN A 182 18.57 6.03 -27.11
N GLY A 183 18.48 5.50 -28.33
CA GLY A 183 17.22 5.16 -29.00
C GLY A 183 16.87 3.70 -28.90
N PHE A 184 15.65 3.40 -29.34
CA PHE A 184 15.13 2.06 -29.48
C PHE A 184 14.57 1.86 -30.89
N ASP A 185 14.99 0.79 -31.54
CA ASP A 185 14.51 0.36 -32.84
C ASP A 185 13.43 -0.70 -32.64
N VAL A 186 12.18 -0.28 -32.77
CA VAL A 186 11.00 -1.13 -32.61
C VAL A 186 10.98 -2.30 -33.61
N ALA A 187 11.51 -2.11 -34.83
CA ALA A 187 11.46 -3.13 -35.87
C ALA A 187 12.43 -4.30 -35.58
N ASN A 188 13.56 -3.99 -34.96
CA ASN A 188 14.60 -4.97 -34.64
C ASN A 188 14.64 -5.37 -33.14
N ASP A 189 13.78 -4.77 -32.30
CA ASP A 189 13.78 -4.93 -30.84
C ASP A 189 15.17 -4.67 -30.23
N ASP A 190 15.85 -3.62 -30.71
CA ASP A 190 17.25 -3.34 -30.37
C ASP A 190 17.47 -1.89 -29.89
N TYR A 191 18.45 -1.71 -29.02
CA TYR A 191 18.81 -0.41 -28.45
C TYR A 191 20.06 0.13 -29.15
N PHE A 192 20.07 1.41 -29.50
CA PHE A 192 21.19 2.04 -30.20
C PHE A 192 21.60 3.36 -29.58
N SER A 193 22.87 3.73 -29.73
CA SER A 193 23.38 5.05 -29.33
C SER A 193 23.28 6.04 -30.49
N GLN A 194 22.88 7.26 -30.18
CA GLN A 194 22.81 8.38 -31.11
C GLN A 194 24.21 8.84 -31.54
N SER A 195 24.32 9.34 -32.77
CA SER A 195 25.57 9.92 -33.26
C SER A 195 25.89 11.25 -32.55
N PRO A 196 27.17 11.66 -32.46
CA PRO A 196 27.53 12.96 -31.89
C PRO A 196 26.85 14.16 -32.56
N ASP A 197 26.57 14.07 -33.86
CA ASP A 197 25.90 15.13 -34.61
C ASP A 197 24.40 15.19 -34.31
N ASN A 198 23.72 14.03 -34.15
CA ASN A 198 22.32 13.98 -33.72
C ASN A 198 22.15 14.52 -32.30
N ILE A 199 23.05 14.13 -31.39
CA ILE A 199 23.10 14.66 -30.01
C ILE A 199 23.24 16.18 -30.04
N ARG A 200 24.20 16.71 -30.81
CA ARG A 200 24.39 18.17 -30.91
C ARG A 200 23.16 18.87 -31.47
N TRP A 201 22.61 18.36 -32.57
CA TRP A 201 21.43 18.93 -33.21
C TRP A 201 20.23 18.98 -32.24
N LEU A 202 19.95 17.87 -31.53
CA LEU A 202 18.82 17.83 -30.62
C LEU A 202 19.05 18.70 -29.39
N ALA A 203 20.28 18.74 -28.85
CA ALA A 203 20.63 19.63 -27.77
C ALA A 203 20.41 21.12 -28.15
N ASP A 204 20.79 21.52 -29.36
CA ASP A 204 20.56 22.88 -29.86
C ASP A 204 19.06 23.19 -29.90
N ARG A 205 18.22 22.28 -30.43
CA ARG A 205 16.75 22.43 -30.44
C ARG A 205 16.14 22.51 -29.04
N LEU A 206 16.55 21.64 -28.13
CA LEU A 206 16.05 21.66 -26.74
C LEU A 206 16.49 22.93 -26.00
N ASN A 207 17.66 23.49 -26.32
CA ASN A 207 18.08 24.78 -25.78
C ASN A 207 17.28 25.95 -26.35
N GLU A 208 16.86 25.90 -27.62
CA GLU A 208 15.91 26.87 -28.21
C GLU A 208 14.56 26.81 -27.46
N VAL A 209 14.03 25.61 -27.19
CA VAL A 209 12.81 25.42 -26.38
C VAL A 209 12.92 26.11 -25.03
N LYS A 210 14.03 25.87 -24.31
CA LYS A 210 14.28 26.49 -23.01
C LYS A 210 14.38 28.02 -23.10
N ALA A 211 14.99 28.54 -24.15
CA ALA A 211 15.09 29.98 -24.39
C ALA A 211 13.72 30.63 -24.62
N LEU A 212 12.73 29.86 -25.12
CA LEU A 212 11.34 30.29 -25.31
C LEU A 212 10.46 30.11 -24.06
N GLY A 213 11.02 29.60 -22.96
CA GLY A 213 10.36 29.53 -21.65
C GLY A 213 9.69 28.20 -21.33
N SER A 214 9.87 27.17 -22.18
CA SER A 214 9.33 25.82 -21.98
C SER A 214 10.37 24.88 -21.36
N GLU A 215 9.92 23.91 -20.55
CA GLU A 215 10.80 22.85 -20.06
C GLU A 215 11.22 21.91 -21.22
N ALA A 216 12.46 21.43 -21.21
CA ALA A 216 12.95 20.42 -22.15
C ALA A 216 13.06 19.06 -21.44
N ILE A 217 12.26 18.09 -21.88
CA ILE A 217 12.20 16.72 -21.34
C ILE A 217 12.78 15.77 -22.39
N VAL A 218 13.58 14.80 -21.95
CA VAL A 218 14.15 13.77 -22.81
C VAL A 218 13.65 12.41 -22.35
N ILE A 219 13.06 11.67 -23.29
CA ILE A 219 12.79 10.24 -23.13
C ILE A 219 13.90 9.48 -23.85
N ASP A 220 14.62 8.66 -23.08
CA ASP A 220 15.71 7.83 -23.57
C ASP A 220 15.50 6.36 -23.16
N TYR A 221 16.16 5.46 -23.86
CA TYR A 221 15.87 4.03 -23.76
C TYR A 221 17.08 3.24 -23.25
N ALA A 222 16.84 2.38 -22.25
CA ALA A 222 17.84 1.42 -21.78
C ALA A 222 17.20 0.15 -21.23
N VAL A 223 17.87 -0.97 -21.48
CA VAL A 223 17.53 -2.31 -20.97
C VAL A 223 17.45 -2.26 -19.43
N GLY A 224 16.57 -3.08 -18.83
CA GLY A 224 16.08 -3.08 -17.42
C GLY A 224 17.08 -3.08 -16.25
N ASP A 225 18.34 -2.72 -16.45
CA ASP A 225 19.28 -2.39 -15.39
C ASP A 225 19.03 -0.96 -14.86
N GLN A 226 18.45 -0.87 -13.66
CA GLN A 226 18.18 0.41 -13.00
C GLN A 226 19.44 1.26 -12.79
N THR A 227 20.63 0.64 -12.62
CA THR A 227 21.90 1.36 -12.47
C THR A 227 22.27 2.12 -13.75
N GLN A 228 22.10 1.47 -14.91
CA GLN A 228 22.33 2.10 -16.22
C GLN A 228 21.32 3.22 -16.48
N ARG A 229 20.04 2.99 -16.17
CA ARG A 229 19.00 4.02 -16.30
C ARG A 229 19.30 5.25 -15.44
N VAL A 230 19.74 5.05 -14.19
CA VAL A 230 20.17 6.13 -13.28
C VAL A 230 21.40 6.87 -13.80
N ALA A 231 22.39 6.15 -14.34
CA ALA A 231 23.58 6.77 -14.92
C ALA A 231 23.23 7.66 -16.13
N LEU A 232 22.39 7.16 -17.05
CA LEU A 232 21.94 7.90 -18.22
C LEU A 232 21.10 9.12 -17.83
N ALA A 233 20.19 8.97 -16.87
CA ALA A 233 19.40 10.07 -16.32
C ALA A 233 20.26 11.19 -15.73
N ARG A 234 21.36 10.85 -15.04
CA ARG A 234 22.32 11.85 -14.53
C ARG A 234 23.06 12.58 -15.66
N GLN A 235 23.41 11.89 -16.74
CA GLN A 235 24.05 12.53 -17.90
C GLN A 235 23.10 13.53 -18.56
N ILE A 236 21.85 13.13 -18.79
CA ILE A 236 20.82 14.01 -19.38
C ILE A 236 20.55 15.23 -18.50
N HIS A 237 20.49 15.03 -17.17
CA HIS A 237 20.40 16.14 -16.23
C HIS A 237 21.59 17.09 -16.32
N GLN A 238 22.82 16.57 -16.44
CA GLN A 238 24.04 17.38 -16.59
C GLN A 238 24.05 18.19 -17.90
N ASP A 239 23.41 17.69 -18.95
CA ASP A 239 23.22 18.42 -20.21
C ASP A 239 22.13 19.52 -20.09
N GLY A 240 21.43 19.57 -18.95
CA GLY A 240 20.46 20.61 -18.64
C GLY A 240 19.01 20.27 -19.03
N PHE A 241 18.68 18.99 -19.19
CA PHE A 241 17.34 18.52 -19.57
C PHE A 241 16.71 17.63 -18.48
N THR A 242 15.38 17.58 -18.41
CA THR A 242 14.66 16.69 -17.50
C THR A 242 14.69 15.26 -18.04
N PRO A 243 15.22 14.26 -17.30
CA PRO A 243 15.32 12.90 -17.79
C PRO A 243 14.05 12.07 -17.53
N TYR A 244 13.72 11.18 -18.46
CA TYR A 244 12.92 9.98 -18.24
C TYR A 244 13.50 8.80 -19.03
N ILE A 245 14.01 7.77 -18.34
CA ILE A 245 14.67 6.63 -18.99
C ILE A 245 13.87 5.36 -18.72
N ALA A 246 13.35 4.71 -19.76
CA ALA A 246 12.51 3.53 -19.66
C ALA A 246 12.96 2.41 -20.63
N ASP A 247 12.17 1.33 -20.69
CA ASP A 247 12.29 0.34 -21.76
C ASP A 247 11.78 0.89 -23.09
N GLY A 248 12.22 0.29 -24.18
CA GLY A 248 11.89 0.69 -25.56
C GLY A 248 10.40 0.80 -25.90
N LEU A 249 9.53 0.17 -25.11
CA LEU A 249 8.08 0.13 -25.33
C LEU A 249 7.28 0.86 -24.23
N LEU A 250 7.95 1.57 -23.32
CA LEU A 250 7.32 2.29 -22.20
C LEU A 250 6.38 1.39 -21.37
N LYS A 251 6.74 0.11 -21.23
CA LYS A 251 6.00 -0.88 -20.43
C LYS A 251 6.38 -0.82 -18.96
N GLU A 252 7.55 -0.28 -18.65
CA GLU A 252 8.14 -0.22 -17.34
C GLU A 252 8.13 1.19 -16.76
N TYR A 253 8.15 1.26 -15.43
CA TYR A 253 8.32 2.52 -14.71
C TYR A 253 9.77 2.99 -14.82
N GLY A 254 9.99 4.09 -15.55
CA GLY A 254 11.32 4.62 -15.86
C GLY A 254 11.99 5.44 -14.75
N VAL A 255 13.22 5.88 -15.00
CA VAL A 255 13.99 6.74 -14.10
C VAL A 255 13.84 8.21 -14.50
N SER A 256 13.32 9.03 -13.59
CA SER A 256 13.34 10.51 -13.66
C SER A 256 14.01 11.09 -12.42
N TYR A 257 13.79 12.37 -12.09
CA TYR A 257 14.28 12.97 -10.83
C TYR A 257 13.86 12.18 -9.59
N HIS A 258 12.71 11.53 -9.66
CA HIS A 258 12.27 10.49 -8.73
C HIS A 258 11.98 9.23 -9.52
N TYR A 259 12.26 8.08 -8.92
CA TYR A 259 11.99 6.79 -9.53
C TYR A 259 11.63 5.74 -8.48
N PRO A 260 10.69 4.84 -8.79
CA PRO A 260 10.16 3.88 -7.83
C PRO A 260 11.21 2.87 -7.41
N ILE A 261 11.06 2.39 -6.19
CA ILE A 261 11.75 1.20 -5.71
C ILE A 261 10.86 -0.01 -5.97
N PRO A 262 11.36 -1.08 -6.60
CA PRO A 262 10.67 -2.36 -6.70
C PRO A 262 10.32 -2.88 -5.30
N ARG A 263 9.04 -3.14 -5.06
CA ARG A 263 8.54 -3.60 -3.75
C ARG A 263 7.74 -4.89 -3.82
N THR A 264 7.57 -5.51 -4.98
CA THR A 264 6.74 -6.72 -5.07
C THR A 264 7.56 -7.94 -4.68
N VAL A 265 7.05 -8.76 -3.76
CA VAL A 265 7.53 -10.12 -3.53
C VAL A 265 6.49 -11.08 -4.06
N LEU A 266 6.87 -11.83 -5.10
CA LEU A 266 5.98 -12.75 -5.79
C LEU A 266 5.97 -14.09 -5.04
N GLY A 267 4.82 -14.55 -4.59
CA GLY A 267 4.68 -15.84 -3.93
C GLY A 267 3.71 -16.75 -4.69
N PHE A 268 4.00 -18.04 -4.73
CA PHE A 268 3.18 -19.00 -5.48
C PHE A 268 2.37 -19.93 -4.59
N TYR A 269 1.15 -20.22 -5.03
CA TYR A 269 0.29 -21.26 -4.49
C TYR A 269 -0.27 -22.14 -5.62
N ASP A 270 -0.81 -23.31 -5.27
CA ASP A 270 -1.45 -24.22 -6.22
C ASP A 270 -2.98 -24.05 -6.17
N GLY A 271 -3.54 -23.32 -7.14
CA GLY A 271 -4.98 -23.03 -7.19
C GLY A 271 -5.88 -24.25 -7.39
N ARG A 272 -5.30 -25.42 -7.72
CA ARG A 272 -6.04 -26.69 -7.79
C ARG A 272 -6.38 -27.24 -6.41
N THR A 273 -5.68 -26.79 -5.37
CA THR A 273 -5.81 -27.35 -4.00
C THR A 273 -6.18 -26.32 -2.96
N VAL A 274 -5.88 -25.03 -3.16
CA VAL A 274 -6.14 -23.97 -2.17
C VAL A 274 -6.48 -22.64 -2.84
N LYS A 275 -7.36 -21.85 -2.20
CA LYS A 275 -7.65 -20.48 -2.64
C LYS A 275 -6.52 -19.52 -2.26
N ARG A 276 -6.46 -18.36 -2.93
CA ARG A 276 -5.41 -17.35 -2.69
C ARG A 276 -5.33 -16.93 -1.22
N ASN A 277 -6.46 -16.54 -0.63
CA ASN A 277 -6.55 -16.05 0.76
C ASN A 277 -6.30 -17.14 1.82
N GLU A 278 -6.36 -18.42 1.45
CA GLU A 278 -6.07 -19.57 2.32
C GLU A 278 -4.63 -20.09 2.10
N SER A 279 -3.95 -19.62 1.05
CA SER A 279 -2.62 -20.07 0.70
C SER A 279 -1.56 -19.67 1.73
N TYR A 280 -0.46 -20.44 1.78
CA TYR A 280 0.69 -20.12 2.64
C TYR A 280 1.36 -18.79 2.26
N CYS A 281 1.29 -18.40 0.99
CA CYS A 281 1.73 -17.09 0.54
C CYS A 281 0.95 -15.96 1.24
N HIS A 282 -0.37 -16.04 1.24
CA HIS A 282 -1.22 -15.00 1.85
C HIS A 282 -1.17 -15.05 3.37
N HIS A 283 -1.26 -16.23 3.97
CA HIS A 283 -1.36 -16.37 5.42
C HIS A 283 -0.01 -16.12 6.12
N TYR A 284 1.07 -16.77 5.67
CA TYR A 284 2.31 -16.81 6.45
C TYR A 284 3.41 -15.89 5.91
N LEU A 285 3.59 -15.86 4.59
CA LEU A 285 4.62 -15.04 3.97
C LEU A 285 4.25 -13.55 4.04
N SER A 286 3.01 -13.21 3.72
CA SER A 286 2.57 -11.81 3.54
C SER A 286 2.83 -10.95 4.78
N SER A 287 2.51 -11.41 5.99
CA SER A 287 2.78 -10.67 7.24
C SER A 287 4.26 -10.31 7.44
N LEU A 288 5.16 -11.20 7.02
CA LEU A 288 6.60 -10.99 7.13
C LEU A 288 7.09 -9.99 6.08
N ILE A 289 6.55 -10.06 4.86
CA ILE A 289 6.86 -9.16 3.74
C ILE A 289 6.33 -7.75 4.02
N GLU A 290 5.11 -7.63 4.53
CA GLU A 290 4.51 -6.36 4.97
C GLU A 290 5.39 -5.67 6.00
N TYR A 291 5.88 -6.42 7.00
CA TYR A 291 6.76 -5.87 8.02
C TYR A 291 8.04 -5.28 7.40
N GLN A 292 8.59 -5.86 6.32
CA GLN A 292 9.77 -5.33 5.62
C GLN A 292 9.46 -4.15 4.69
N GLY A 293 8.19 -3.73 4.55
CA GLY A 293 7.75 -2.65 3.66
C GLY A 293 7.48 -3.05 2.21
N TYR A 294 7.52 -4.35 1.93
CA TYR A 294 7.27 -4.92 0.61
C TYR A 294 5.79 -5.32 0.45
N VAL A 295 5.37 -5.51 -0.79
CA VAL A 295 4.01 -5.89 -1.17
C VAL A 295 4.00 -7.35 -1.61
N PRO A 296 3.32 -8.24 -0.88
CA PRO A 296 3.14 -9.62 -1.33
C PRO A 296 2.18 -9.69 -2.52
N LYS A 297 2.56 -10.43 -3.57
CA LYS A 297 1.69 -10.77 -4.70
C LYS A 297 1.59 -12.29 -4.80
N CYS A 298 0.48 -12.84 -4.34
CA CYS A 298 0.23 -14.29 -4.36
C CYS A 298 -0.44 -14.71 -5.66
N VAL A 299 0.24 -15.53 -6.46
CA VAL A 299 -0.19 -15.96 -7.79
C VAL A 299 -0.32 -17.48 -7.85
N ASP A 300 -1.34 -17.96 -8.58
CA ASP A 300 -1.51 -19.37 -8.86
C ASP A 300 -0.46 -19.85 -9.87
N ILE A 301 0.29 -20.90 -9.51
CA ILE A 301 1.33 -21.51 -10.35
C ILE A 301 0.79 -22.20 -11.62
N ASN A 302 -0.53 -22.33 -11.75
CA ASN A 302 -1.18 -22.94 -12.91
C ASN A 302 -1.73 -21.91 -13.92
N GLN A 303 -1.51 -20.61 -13.71
CA GLN A 303 -1.95 -19.59 -14.66
C GLN A 303 -1.27 -19.75 -16.03
N THR A 304 -2.02 -19.55 -17.11
CA THR A 304 -1.52 -19.73 -18.49
C THR A 304 -0.49 -18.66 -18.88
N GLN A 305 -0.62 -17.45 -18.34
CA GLN A 305 0.19 -16.27 -18.67
C GLN A 305 1.46 -16.11 -17.81
N LEU A 306 1.87 -17.14 -17.06
CA LEU A 306 3.06 -17.04 -16.19
C LEU A 306 4.33 -16.61 -16.94
N LEU A 307 4.54 -17.14 -18.14
CA LEU A 307 5.73 -16.80 -18.94
C LEU A 307 5.70 -15.36 -19.46
N GLU A 308 4.54 -14.73 -19.53
CA GLU A 308 4.34 -13.34 -19.98
C GLU A 308 4.40 -12.34 -18.82
N MET A 309 4.48 -12.83 -17.57
CA MET A 309 4.50 -11.97 -16.39
C MET A 309 5.68 -11.00 -16.43
N ASP A 310 5.39 -9.73 -16.16
CA ASP A 310 6.39 -8.69 -15.94
C ASP A 310 7.06 -8.88 -14.57
N LEU A 311 8.40 -8.95 -14.58
CA LEU A 311 9.23 -9.16 -13.39
C LEU A 311 9.97 -7.89 -12.94
N ASN A 312 9.81 -6.76 -13.63
CA ASN A 312 10.61 -5.56 -13.36
C ASN A 312 10.38 -5.00 -11.95
N GLN A 313 9.15 -5.06 -11.44
CA GLN A 313 8.80 -4.61 -10.10
C GLN A 313 8.93 -5.68 -9.01
N VAL A 314 9.35 -6.89 -9.39
CA VAL A 314 9.57 -8.02 -8.50
C VAL A 314 10.98 -7.96 -7.92
N GLN A 315 11.08 -7.92 -6.60
CA GLN A 315 12.34 -7.94 -5.87
C GLN A 315 12.80 -9.38 -5.57
N ALA A 316 11.86 -10.25 -5.20
CA ALA A 316 12.13 -11.66 -4.91
C ALA A 316 10.94 -12.54 -5.28
N VAL A 317 11.21 -13.82 -5.51
CA VAL A 317 10.22 -14.85 -5.84
C VAL A 317 10.26 -15.97 -4.80
N VAL A 318 9.09 -16.41 -4.33
CA VAL A 318 8.95 -17.46 -3.33
C VAL A 318 8.06 -18.58 -3.86
N PHE A 319 8.62 -19.77 -3.97
CA PHE A 319 7.86 -20.99 -4.26
C PHE A 319 7.61 -21.75 -2.97
N TRP A 320 6.40 -21.61 -2.43
CA TRP A 320 5.95 -22.39 -1.28
C TRP A 320 4.93 -23.44 -1.74
N LEU A 321 5.44 -24.43 -2.48
CA LEU A 321 4.64 -25.43 -3.17
C LEU A 321 4.96 -26.83 -2.67
N SER A 322 3.96 -27.71 -2.73
CA SER A 322 4.21 -29.15 -2.64
C SER A 322 4.94 -29.64 -3.90
N ARG A 323 5.51 -30.85 -3.86
CA ARG A 323 6.14 -31.45 -5.05
C ARG A 323 5.18 -31.55 -6.26
N GLN A 324 3.88 -31.71 -6.03
CA GLN A 324 2.86 -31.78 -7.08
C GLN A 324 2.56 -30.40 -7.68
N GLY A 325 2.74 -29.32 -6.90
CA GLY A 325 2.58 -27.95 -7.38
C GLY A 325 3.54 -27.57 -8.51
N TYR A 326 4.70 -28.23 -8.60
CA TYR A 326 5.68 -28.01 -9.68
C TYR A 326 5.38 -28.75 -10.99
N GLN A 327 4.25 -29.46 -11.08
CA GLN A 327 3.87 -30.24 -12.27
C GLN A 327 2.95 -29.48 -13.24
N GLY A 328 2.67 -28.20 -12.98
CA GLY A 328 1.88 -27.36 -13.88
C GLY A 328 2.54 -27.14 -15.25
N ASN A 329 1.72 -26.85 -16.26
CA ASN A 329 2.22 -26.41 -17.56
C ASN A 329 3.01 -25.11 -17.38
N ASN A 330 4.15 -24.97 -18.04
CA ASN A 330 5.06 -23.81 -17.98
C ASN A 330 5.79 -23.56 -16.63
N SER A 331 5.45 -24.27 -15.54
CA SER A 331 6.05 -24.03 -14.22
C SER A 331 7.58 -24.18 -14.23
N ALA A 332 8.12 -25.22 -14.89
CA ALA A 332 9.56 -25.40 -14.97
C ALA A 332 10.27 -24.28 -15.75
N ALA A 333 9.74 -23.94 -16.94
CA ALA A 333 10.29 -22.86 -17.77
C ALA A 333 10.22 -21.50 -17.06
N PHE A 334 9.16 -21.24 -16.30
CA PHE A 334 9.06 -20.03 -15.49
C PHE A 334 10.08 -20.01 -14.35
N ILE A 335 10.27 -21.14 -13.64
CA ILE A 335 11.29 -21.25 -12.58
C ILE A 335 12.70 -21.00 -13.15
N GLU A 336 13.01 -21.54 -14.34
CA GLU A 336 14.28 -21.27 -15.03
C GLU A 336 14.47 -19.77 -15.30
N ARG A 337 13.43 -19.09 -15.82
CA ARG A 337 13.44 -17.65 -16.11
C ARG A 337 13.67 -16.79 -14.85
N VAL A 338 13.03 -17.11 -13.73
CA VAL A 338 13.20 -16.32 -12.50
C VAL A 338 14.53 -16.60 -11.82
N LEU A 339 15.02 -17.85 -11.81
CA LEU A 339 16.33 -18.18 -11.22
C LEU A 339 17.49 -17.44 -11.89
N SER A 340 17.38 -17.13 -13.18
CA SER A 340 18.42 -16.39 -13.90
C SER A 340 18.39 -14.88 -13.67
N SER A 341 17.33 -14.33 -13.06
CA SER A 341 17.09 -12.88 -13.03
C SER A 341 16.65 -12.31 -11.68
N LYS A 342 16.21 -13.14 -10.74
CA LYS A 342 15.62 -12.73 -9.46
C LYS A 342 16.06 -13.66 -8.33
N THR A 343 16.23 -13.07 -7.15
CA THR A 343 16.37 -13.84 -5.90
C THR A 343 15.14 -14.72 -5.73
N THR A 344 15.37 -16.02 -5.59
CA THR A 344 14.35 -17.07 -5.59
C THR A 344 14.53 -17.93 -4.35
N VAL A 345 13.46 -18.11 -3.59
CA VAL A 345 13.44 -18.91 -2.36
C VAL A 345 12.44 -20.05 -2.49
N PHE A 346 12.85 -21.25 -2.13
CA PHE A 346 11.98 -22.42 -2.07
C PHE A 346 11.65 -22.76 -0.62
N ILE A 347 10.35 -22.95 -0.32
CA ILE A 347 9.89 -23.32 1.01
C ILE A 347 9.10 -24.63 0.94
N GLY A 348 9.36 -25.53 1.88
CA GLY A 348 8.71 -26.83 2.00
C GLY A 348 9.31 -27.89 1.07
N ALA A 349 9.27 -27.67 -0.25
CA ALA A 349 9.82 -28.62 -1.22
C ALA A 349 10.55 -27.96 -2.40
N LEU A 350 11.53 -28.68 -2.94
CA LEU A 350 12.24 -28.33 -4.18
C LEU A 350 11.53 -28.89 -5.43
N PRO A 351 11.72 -28.27 -6.61
CA PRO A 351 11.20 -28.80 -7.86
C PRO A 351 11.74 -30.22 -8.15
N PRO A 352 10.91 -31.16 -8.62
CA PRO A 352 11.34 -32.54 -8.90
C PRO A 352 12.18 -32.69 -10.17
N GLN A 353 12.21 -31.70 -11.06
CA GLN A 353 12.91 -31.79 -12.34
C GLN A 353 14.43 -31.77 -12.14
N ALA A 354 15.14 -32.78 -12.65
CA ALA A 354 16.58 -32.92 -12.47
C ALA A 354 17.40 -31.73 -13.02
N GLN A 355 16.93 -31.11 -14.11
CA GLN A 355 17.57 -29.92 -14.68
C GLN A 355 17.51 -28.73 -13.72
N LEU A 356 16.35 -28.48 -13.09
CA LEU A 356 16.18 -27.42 -12.09
C LEU A 356 17.02 -27.69 -10.85
N LEU A 357 17.04 -28.93 -10.35
CA LEU A 357 17.87 -29.31 -9.20
C LEU A 357 19.36 -29.03 -9.46
N LYS A 358 19.83 -29.38 -10.66
CA LYS A 358 21.20 -29.08 -11.10
C LYS A 358 21.47 -27.57 -11.17
N MET A 359 20.54 -26.77 -11.68
CA MET A 359 20.66 -25.30 -11.73
C MET A 359 20.79 -24.67 -10.35
N ILE A 360 20.05 -25.19 -9.36
CA ILE A 360 20.12 -24.71 -7.98
C ILE A 360 21.22 -25.40 -7.15
N GLY A 361 22.11 -26.18 -7.79
CA GLY A 361 23.31 -26.74 -7.15
C GLY A 361 23.07 -27.93 -6.22
N VAL A 362 21.97 -28.67 -6.36
CA VAL A 362 21.64 -29.83 -5.53
C VAL A 362 21.27 -31.06 -6.36
N ARG A 363 21.35 -32.24 -5.76
CA ARG A 363 20.85 -33.49 -6.37
C ARG A 363 19.91 -34.22 -5.45
N ASP A 364 18.94 -34.90 -6.05
CA ASP A 364 18.08 -35.84 -5.35
C ASP A 364 18.89 -37.09 -4.93
N ALA A 365 18.77 -37.48 -3.67
CA ALA A 365 19.45 -38.62 -3.05
C ALA A 365 18.47 -39.63 -2.44
N GLY A 366 17.22 -39.64 -2.91
CA GLY A 366 16.18 -40.56 -2.44
C GLY A 366 15.37 -39.97 -1.30
N GLU A 367 15.07 -40.80 -0.31
CA GLU A 367 14.18 -40.45 0.81
C GLU A 367 14.93 -40.63 2.12
N PHE A 368 14.56 -39.85 3.13
CA PHE A 368 15.05 -40.08 4.49
C PHE A 368 14.44 -41.34 5.10
N ASN A 369 15.22 -42.07 5.90
CA ASN A 369 14.75 -43.29 6.55
C ASN A 369 14.43 -43.10 8.04
N GLY A 370 13.15 -43.15 8.38
CA GLY A 370 12.66 -43.16 9.76
C GLY A 370 12.87 -41.84 10.51
N ALA A 371 13.26 -41.92 11.78
CA ALA A 371 13.27 -40.74 12.64
C ALA A 371 14.36 -39.74 12.26
N LEU A 372 14.01 -38.45 12.29
CA LEU A 372 14.88 -37.34 11.89
C LEU A 372 15.44 -36.60 13.10
N LYS A 373 16.67 -36.11 12.95
CA LYS A 373 17.34 -35.16 13.85
C LYS A 373 17.82 -33.97 13.04
N VAL A 374 17.75 -32.77 13.60
CA VAL A 374 18.28 -31.55 12.96
C VAL A 374 19.72 -31.33 13.40
N LYS A 375 20.61 -30.99 12.47
CA LYS A 375 21.96 -30.51 12.72
C LYS A 375 22.10 -29.08 12.19
N GLY A 376 22.55 -28.15 13.02
CA GLY A 376 22.64 -26.73 12.66
C GLY A 376 21.32 -25.97 12.87
N GLY A 377 21.42 -24.66 13.00
CA GLY A 377 20.32 -23.75 13.33
C GLY A 377 19.80 -23.86 14.79
N GLU A 378 19.13 -22.82 15.26
CA GLU A 378 18.46 -22.79 16.57
C GLU A 378 16.95 -22.93 16.40
N LEU A 379 16.41 -24.11 16.71
CA LEU A 379 14.97 -24.37 16.63
C LEU A 379 14.24 -23.73 17.81
N ARG A 380 13.13 -23.04 17.52
CA ARG A 380 12.15 -22.61 18.53
C ARG A 380 11.29 -23.75 19.05
N TYR A 381 11.03 -24.75 18.20
CA TYR A 381 10.23 -25.91 18.54
C TYR A 381 10.82 -27.20 17.97
N PRO A 382 10.66 -28.34 18.66
CA PRO A 382 11.18 -29.61 18.17
C PRO A 382 10.42 -30.10 16.93
N ILE A 383 11.17 -30.64 15.98
CA ILE A 383 10.62 -31.35 14.81
C ILE A 383 9.81 -32.58 15.23
N THR A 384 8.86 -32.98 14.38
CA THR A 384 8.17 -34.26 14.56
C THR A 384 9.09 -35.41 14.14
N GLN A 385 9.46 -36.28 15.09
CA GLN A 385 10.36 -37.41 14.81
C GLN A 385 9.74 -38.51 13.94
N LYS A 386 8.40 -38.62 13.91
CA LYS A 386 7.68 -39.52 13.00
C LYS A 386 7.01 -38.70 11.91
N VAL A 387 7.56 -38.72 10.72
CA VAL A 387 6.91 -38.12 9.55
C VAL A 387 6.08 -39.20 8.88
N ASN A 388 4.76 -39.00 8.80
CA ASN A 388 3.83 -39.95 8.16
C ASN A 388 3.93 -39.93 6.62
N GLN A 389 4.71 -38.99 6.07
CA GLN A 389 4.97 -38.83 4.63
C GLN A 389 6.44 -39.05 4.35
N SER A 390 6.75 -39.63 3.19
CA SER A 390 8.14 -39.81 2.79
C SER A 390 8.76 -38.46 2.39
N LEU A 391 9.83 -38.07 3.09
CA LEU A 391 10.55 -36.81 2.82
C LEU A 391 11.74 -37.07 1.92
N ARG A 392 11.87 -36.25 0.88
CA ARG A 392 13.01 -36.31 -0.05
C ARG A 392 14.28 -35.81 0.63
N ARG A 393 15.37 -36.50 0.33
CA ARG A 393 16.71 -36.18 0.80
C ARG A 393 17.51 -35.60 -0.35
N TYR A 394 18.06 -34.41 -0.16
CA TYR A 394 18.89 -33.72 -1.15
C TYR A 394 20.32 -33.61 -0.66
N LEU A 395 21.27 -33.68 -1.60
CA LEU A 395 22.69 -33.52 -1.32
C LEU A 395 23.26 -32.36 -2.13
N LEU A 396 24.25 -31.71 -1.56
CA LEU A 396 24.97 -30.61 -2.19
C LEU A 396 25.73 -31.08 -3.43
N GLN A 397 25.65 -30.30 -4.51
CA GLN A 397 26.54 -30.41 -5.68
C GLN A 397 27.44 -29.17 -5.83
N ASP A 398 26.94 -27.99 -5.48
CA ASP A 398 27.68 -26.74 -5.50
C ASP A 398 28.22 -26.39 -4.10
N GLN A 399 29.55 -26.33 -3.96
CA GLN A 399 30.21 -26.05 -2.68
C GLN A 399 30.15 -24.56 -2.26
N SER A 400 29.65 -23.66 -3.13
CA SER A 400 29.44 -22.25 -2.79
C SER A 400 28.19 -22.02 -1.93
N ILE A 401 27.30 -23.02 -1.83
CA ILE A 401 26.08 -22.95 -1.04
C ILE A 401 26.41 -23.06 0.45
N GLU A 402 25.91 -22.10 1.23
CA GLU A 402 26.03 -22.09 2.68
C GLU A 402 24.93 -22.97 3.29
N VAL A 403 25.33 -24.10 3.89
CA VAL A 403 24.39 -25.00 4.58
C VAL A 403 24.14 -24.49 6.00
N LEU A 404 22.91 -24.09 6.29
CA LEU A 404 22.50 -23.51 7.56
C LEU A 404 21.91 -24.57 8.52
N ALA A 405 21.21 -25.57 7.97
CA ALA A 405 20.78 -26.76 8.70
C ALA A 405 20.63 -27.99 7.79
N GLU A 406 20.86 -29.17 8.38
CA GLU A 406 20.71 -30.49 7.77
C GLU A 406 19.77 -31.37 8.60
N LEU A 407 19.18 -32.36 7.94
CA LEU A 407 18.46 -33.46 8.59
C LEU A 407 19.33 -34.71 8.56
N GLN A 408 19.40 -35.40 9.68
CA GLN A 408 20.02 -36.71 9.83
C GLN A 408 18.95 -37.76 10.09
N ASP A 409 18.94 -38.84 9.31
CA ASP A 409 18.01 -39.96 9.52
C ASP A 409 18.56 -41.04 10.46
N LYS A 410 17.76 -42.10 10.69
CA LYS A 410 18.13 -43.21 11.59
C LYS A 410 19.33 -44.04 11.10
N SER A 411 19.66 -43.94 9.81
CA SER A 411 20.79 -44.60 9.16
C SER A 411 22.01 -43.68 9.07
N ASP A 412 22.01 -42.60 9.86
CA ASP A 412 23.03 -41.56 9.92
C ASP A 412 23.27 -40.82 8.59
N GLN A 413 22.35 -40.93 7.63
CA GLN A 413 22.45 -40.22 6.36
C GLN A 413 22.02 -38.76 6.54
N LEU A 414 22.84 -37.84 6.02
CA LEU A 414 22.55 -36.41 6.00
C LEU A 414 21.82 -36.01 4.72
N GLY A 415 21.07 -34.91 4.82
CA GLY A 415 20.51 -34.19 3.69
C GLY A 415 20.20 -32.74 4.04
N LEU A 416 20.20 -31.90 3.01
CA LEU A 416 19.95 -30.47 3.12
C LEU A 416 18.54 -30.19 3.65
N ALA A 417 18.42 -29.18 4.52
CA ALA A 417 17.13 -28.77 5.09
C ALA A 417 16.96 -27.25 5.15
N HIS A 418 18.03 -26.50 5.37
CA HIS A 418 18.04 -25.04 5.27
C HIS A 418 19.38 -24.60 4.71
N PHE A 419 19.39 -23.79 3.65
CA PHE A 419 20.61 -23.32 3.03
C PHE A 419 20.41 -22.01 2.27
N ARG A 420 21.50 -21.26 2.13
CA ARG A 420 21.57 -19.99 1.40
C ARG A 420 22.50 -20.13 0.19
N ALA A 421 22.12 -19.50 -0.91
CA ALA A 421 22.89 -19.46 -2.15
C ALA A 421 22.83 -18.05 -2.75
N THR A 422 23.67 -17.77 -3.75
CA THR A 422 23.68 -16.47 -4.46
C THR A 422 22.37 -16.16 -5.20
N TRP A 423 21.57 -17.19 -5.49
CA TRP A 423 20.23 -17.04 -6.08
C TRP A 423 19.12 -16.96 -5.02
N GLY A 424 19.44 -16.99 -3.72
CA GLY A 424 18.47 -16.96 -2.61
C GLY A 424 18.68 -18.12 -1.63
N GLY A 425 17.89 -19.19 -1.76
CA GLY A 425 18.07 -20.40 -0.95
C GLY A 425 16.82 -21.23 -0.75
N ALA A 426 16.83 -22.10 0.26
CA ALA A 426 15.65 -22.89 0.59
C ALA A 426 15.53 -23.23 2.08
N LEU A 427 14.27 -23.28 2.56
CA LEU A 427 13.86 -23.81 3.87
C LEU A 427 12.88 -24.98 3.65
N LEU A 428 13.38 -26.21 3.79
CA LEU A 428 12.65 -27.42 3.41
C LEU A 428 11.91 -28.07 4.58
N SER A 429 10.83 -28.76 4.25
CA SER A 429 10.09 -29.56 5.23
C SER A 429 10.98 -30.67 5.83
N PRO A 430 10.83 -30.95 7.14
CA PRO A 430 9.79 -30.46 8.03
C PRO A 430 10.22 -29.22 8.85
N LEU A 431 11.19 -28.43 8.38
CA LEU A 431 11.73 -27.28 9.13
C LEU A 431 10.98 -25.95 8.90
N ASP A 432 9.99 -25.94 8.01
CA ASP A 432 9.14 -24.81 7.72
C ASP A 432 8.06 -24.63 8.81
N ILE A 433 6.77 -24.84 8.49
CA ILE A 433 5.67 -24.74 9.45
C ILE A 433 5.22 -26.13 9.88
N LYS A 434 5.11 -26.29 11.20
CA LYS A 434 4.49 -27.46 11.83
C LYS A 434 3.04 -27.17 12.17
N PHE A 435 2.13 -28.01 11.69
CA PHE A 435 0.73 -28.01 12.08
C PHE A 435 0.53 -28.93 13.28
N ILE A 436 -0.18 -28.44 14.30
CA ILE A 436 -0.49 -29.16 15.52
C ILE A 436 -2.01 -29.22 15.64
N GLU A 437 -2.53 -30.44 15.63
CA GLU A 437 -3.98 -30.69 15.75
C GLU A 437 -4.53 -30.01 17.02
N GLY A 438 -5.57 -29.18 16.84
CA GLY A 438 -6.19 -28.42 17.92
C GLY A 438 -5.37 -27.27 18.52
N GLN A 439 -4.13 -27.03 18.09
CA GLN A 439 -3.25 -25.96 18.62
C GLN A 439 -2.72 -24.99 17.56
N GLY A 440 -3.18 -25.12 16.31
CA GLY A 440 -2.79 -24.24 15.21
C GLY A 440 -1.45 -24.63 14.57
N SER A 441 -0.68 -23.65 14.15
CA SER A 441 0.58 -23.81 13.43
C SER A 441 1.75 -23.17 14.19
N ARG A 442 2.98 -23.62 13.89
CA ARG A 442 4.23 -23.08 14.45
C ARG A 442 5.34 -23.05 13.41
N TRP A 443 5.96 -21.89 13.23
CA TRP A 443 7.30 -21.80 12.65
C TRP A 443 8.32 -22.49 13.54
N LEU A 444 9.10 -23.43 12.99
CA LEU A 444 10.13 -24.13 13.76
C LEU A 444 11.39 -23.30 14.00
N PHE A 445 11.68 -22.34 13.12
CA PHE A 445 12.69 -21.29 13.30
C PHE A 445 12.02 -19.91 13.52
N ASP A 446 12.77 -18.89 13.95
CA ASP A 446 12.29 -17.52 13.75
C ASP A 446 12.32 -17.21 12.24
N PRO A 447 11.19 -16.92 11.58
CA PRO A 447 11.19 -16.61 10.16
C PRO A 447 11.96 -15.32 9.81
N PHE A 448 12.17 -14.40 10.75
CA PHE A 448 13.03 -13.22 10.52
C PHE A 448 14.52 -13.57 10.42
N ASP A 449 14.93 -14.70 11.03
CA ASP A 449 16.32 -15.15 11.01
C ASP A 449 16.54 -16.20 9.92
N ALA A 450 15.54 -17.07 9.69
CA ALA A 450 15.65 -18.19 8.76
C ALA A 450 15.16 -17.87 7.35
N LEU A 451 14.09 -17.10 7.18
CA LEU A 451 13.47 -16.88 5.87
C LEU A 451 13.81 -15.52 5.27
N ILE A 452 13.62 -14.43 6.02
CA ILE A 452 13.83 -13.07 5.49
C ILE A 452 15.22 -12.87 4.88
N PRO A 453 16.33 -13.35 5.48
CA PRO A 453 17.65 -13.19 4.90
C PRO A 453 17.85 -13.90 3.56
N LEU A 454 17.05 -14.93 3.23
CA LEU A 454 17.13 -15.63 1.93
C LEU A 454 16.53 -14.80 0.78
N LEU A 455 15.69 -13.82 1.09
CA LEU A 455 15.03 -12.97 0.10
C LEU A 455 15.90 -11.79 -0.35
N GLU A 456 16.99 -11.50 0.38
CA GLU A 456 17.93 -10.41 0.09
C GLU A 456 17.25 -9.06 -0.19
N LEU A 457 16.17 -8.78 0.55
CA LEU A 457 15.39 -7.55 0.37
C LEU A 457 16.19 -6.34 0.85
N PRO A 458 16.40 -5.31 0.01
CA PRO A 458 16.99 -4.05 0.45
C PRO A 458 16.18 -3.38 1.55
N GLU A 459 16.87 -2.73 2.48
CA GLU A 459 16.20 -1.92 3.51
C GLU A 459 15.61 -0.63 2.90
N ILE A 460 14.33 -0.38 3.20
CA ILE A 460 13.55 0.76 2.71
C ILE A 460 12.76 1.40 3.87
N PRO A 461 12.34 2.68 3.77
CA PRO A 461 11.31 3.22 4.63
C PRO A 461 10.02 2.39 4.49
N VAL A 462 9.49 1.93 5.61
CA VAL A 462 8.34 1.03 5.67
C VAL A 462 7.08 1.83 5.94
N ALA A 463 6.11 1.76 5.04
CA ALA A 463 4.77 2.27 5.31
C ALA A 463 4.17 1.55 6.52
N ASP A 464 3.76 2.30 7.55
CA ASP A 464 3.34 1.75 8.83
C ASP A 464 1.90 2.14 9.17
N VAL A 465 1.08 1.13 9.48
CA VAL A 465 -0.32 1.28 9.89
C VAL A 465 -0.52 0.88 11.35
N THR A 466 0.54 0.63 12.10
CA THR A 466 0.48 0.27 13.52
C THR A 466 0.66 1.47 14.45
N THR A 467 1.10 2.61 13.92
CA THR A 467 1.45 3.83 14.67
C THR A 467 0.74 5.05 14.13
N GLU A 468 0.32 5.94 15.03
CA GLU A 468 -0.18 7.28 14.72
C GLU A 468 0.48 8.25 15.69
N SER A 469 1.05 9.34 15.18
CA SER A 469 1.65 10.40 16.00
C SER A 469 2.67 9.87 17.02
N GLY A 470 3.50 8.91 16.61
CA GLY A 470 4.55 8.30 17.44
C GLY A 470 4.10 7.25 18.46
N ARG A 471 2.79 7.01 18.62
CA ARG A 471 2.25 5.97 19.53
C ARG A 471 1.58 4.85 18.76
N ARG A 472 1.58 3.65 19.34
CA ARG A 472 0.85 2.52 18.76
C ARG A 472 -0.65 2.85 18.74
N ILE A 473 -1.30 2.53 17.62
CA ILE A 473 -2.73 2.73 17.42
C ILE A 473 -3.53 1.79 18.32
N ALA A 474 -4.68 2.26 18.79
CA ALA A 474 -5.69 1.47 19.48
C ALA A 474 -7.08 1.68 18.86
N THR A 475 -7.77 0.59 18.55
CA THR A 475 -9.16 0.59 18.04
C THR A 475 -10.06 -0.25 18.94
N LYS A 476 -11.36 0.04 18.95
CA LYS A 476 -12.37 -0.77 19.62
C LYS A 476 -13.56 -0.97 18.67
N HIS A 477 -13.94 -2.21 18.40
CA HIS A 477 -15.12 -2.46 17.59
C HIS A 477 -15.94 -3.64 18.09
N ILE A 478 -17.24 -3.55 17.83
CA ILE A 478 -18.26 -4.47 18.34
C ILE A 478 -19.11 -4.99 17.18
N ASP A 479 -19.03 -6.29 16.97
CA ASP A 479 -19.88 -7.00 16.03
C ASP A 479 -21.28 -7.22 16.63
N GLY A 480 -22.28 -7.24 15.75
CA GLY A 480 -23.69 -7.20 16.13
C GLY A 480 -24.19 -8.47 16.85
N ASP A 481 -23.41 -9.55 16.86
CA ASP A 481 -23.83 -10.88 17.30
C ASP A 481 -24.31 -10.94 18.74
N GLY A 482 -25.47 -11.58 18.93
CA GLY A 482 -26.06 -11.77 20.24
C GLY A 482 -26.58 -10.47 20.84
N PHE A 483 -26.97 -9.51 19.98
CA PHE A 483 -27.68 -8.31 20.40
C PHE A 483 -28.90 -8.61 21.29
N PRO A 484 -29.77 -9.62 20.95
CA PRO A 484 -30.94 -9.96 21.75
C PRO A 484 -30.67 -11.03 22.82
N SER A 485 -29.42 -11.45 23.04
CA SER A 485 -29.09 -12.41 24.09
C SER A 485 -29.47 -11.88 25.46
N VAL A 486 -29.90 -12.75 26.38
CA VAL A 486 -30.37 -12.35 27.72
C VAL A 486 -29.26 -12.53 28.74
N SER A 487 -28.90 -11.46 29.43
CA SER A 487 -27.81 -11.48 30.40
C SER A 487 -28.14 -12.30 31.65
N TRP A 488 -27.11 -12.92 32.22
CA TRP A 488 -27.14 -13.60 33.52
C TRP A 488 -26.99 -12.65 34.71
N LEU A 489 -26.86 -11.35 34.45
CA LEU A 489 -26.85 -10.30 35.47
C LEU A 489 -28.25 -10.04 36.08
N PRO A 490 -28.33 -9.39 37.26
CA PRO A 490 -29.60 -8.99 37.85
C PRO A 490 -30.47 -8.16 36.88
N GLY A 491 -31.77 -8.47 36.84
CA GLY A 491 -32.73 -7.81 35.95
C GLY A 491 -32.88 -8.46 34.57
N LYS A 492 -32.04 -9.43 34.19
CA LYS A 492 -32.17 -10.21 32.94
C LYS A 492 -32.35 -9.33 31.68
N LYS A 493 -31.59 -8.23 31.62
CA LYS A 493 -31.56 -7.30 30.48
C LYS A 493 -30.88 -7.94 29.27
N TYR A 494 -31.15 -7.40 28.08
CA TYR A 494 -30.44 -7.79 26.86
C TYR A 494 -28.94 -7.48 26.96
N SER A 495 -28.10 -8.32 26.36
CA SER A 495 -26.65 -8.16 26.35
C SER A 495 -26.23 -6.81 25.76
N ALA A 496 -26.91 -6.34 24.70
CA ALA A 496 -26.67 -5.01 24.14
C ALA A 496 -26.93 -3.86 25.14
N ASP A 497 -27.98 -3.94 25.98
CA ASP A 497 -28.22 -2.93 27.04
C ASP A 497 -27.13 -3.01 28.13
N ILE A 498 -26.64 -4.21 28.47
CA ILE A 498 -25.51 -4.34 29.40
C ILE A 498 -24.24 -3.68 28.85
N ILE A 499 -23.90 -3.94 27.58
CA ILE A 499 -22.74 -3.32 26.91
C ILE A 499 -22.92 -1.80 26.82
N TYR A 500 -24.11 -1.33 26.45
CA TYR A 500 -24.43 0.10 26.43
C TYR A 500 -24.18 0.76 27.80
N GLN A 501 -24.79 0.24 28.86
CA GLN A 501 -24.75 0.87 30.19
C GLN A 501 -23.37 0.74 30.86
N GLN A 502 -22.68 -0.38 30.69
CA GLN A 502 -21.48 -0.70 31.48
C GLN A 502 -20.16 -0.51 30.73
N ILE A 503 -20.17 -0.39 29.41
CA ILE A 503 -18.96 -0.24 28.59
C ILE A 503 -19.01 1.03 27.76
N LEU A 504 -20.02 1.20 26.90
CA LEU A 504 -20.05 2.30 25.92
C LEU A 504 -20.33 3.66 26.57
N LYS A 505 -21.42 3.77 27.33
CA LYS A 505 -21.85 5.01 28.00
C LYS A 505 -20.84 5.60 28.99
N PRO A 506 -20.13 4.80 29.83
CA PRO A 506 -19.11 5.35 30.73
C PRO A 506 -17.75 5.59 30.05
N SER A 507 -17.55 5.11 28.82
CA SER A 507 -16.27 5.29 28.13
C SER A 507 -16.26 6.57 27.31
N SER A 508 -15.14 7.29 27.34
CA SER A 508 -14.86 8.38 26.40
C SER A 508 -14.27 7.88 25.09
N TRP A 509 -13.80 6.62 25.02
CA TRP A 509 -13.02 6.11 23.88
C TRP A 509 -13.87 5.96 22.61
N PRO A 510 -13.28 6.14 21.41
CA PRO A 510 -13.96 5.84 20.17
C PRO A 510 -14.26 4.34 20.06
N HIS A 511 -15.48 4.00 19.67
CA HIS A 511 -15.93 2.63 19.36
C HIS A 511 -16.60 2.62 18.00
N THR A 512 -16.42 1.54 17.24
CA THR A 512 -17.23 1.27 16.05
C THR A 512 -18.21 0.14 16.38
N VAL A 513 -19.51 0.38 16.27
CA VAL A 513 -20.54 -0.54 16.78
C VAL A 513 -21.54 -0.86 15.68
N SER A 514 -21.86 -2.15 15.54
CA SER A 514 -22.76 -2.64 14.50
C SER A 514 -23.97 -3.39 15.07
N VAL A 515 -24.93 -3.68 14.18
CA VAL A 515 -26.07 -4.56 14.43
C VAL A 515 -26.28 -5.49 13.23
N ILE A 516 -26.81 -6.68 13.49
CA ILE A 516 -27.38 -7.56 12.47
C ILE A 516 -28.85 -7.15 12.31
N GLU A 517 -29.27 -6.70 11.13
CA GLU A 517 -30.66 -6.20 10.93
C GLU A 517 -31.70 -7.28 11.30
N ALA A 518 -31.46 -8.55 10.95
CA ALA A 518 -32.36 -9.66 11.26
C ALA A 518 -32.52 -9.92 12.76
N GLU A 519 -31.59 -9.52 13.62
CA GLU A 519 -31.76 -9.69 15.06
C GLU A 519 -32.61 -8.58 15.71
N VAL A 520 -32.62 -7.38 15.12
CA VAL A 520 -33.24 -6.19 15.74
C VAL A 520 -34.52 -5.73 15.03
N SER A 521 -34.70 -6.06 13.75
CA SER A 521 -35.79 -5.54 12.93
C SER A 521 -37.13 -6.26 13.17
N PRO A 522 -38.27 -5.59 12.88
CA PRO A 522 -39.59 -6.20 13.07
C PRO A 522 -39.88 -7.30 12.03
N ASN A 523 -39.08 -7.39 10.98
CA ASN A 523 -39.16 -8.43 9.95
C ASN A 523 -38.10 -9.52 10.15
N GLY A 524 -37.37 -9.47 11.26
CA GLY A 524 -36.29 -10.40 11.59
C GLY A 524 -36.74 -11.56 12.47
N LEU A 525 -35.79 -12.12 13.21
CA LEU A 525 -35.95 -13.30 14.06
C LEU A 525 -36.78 -13.01 15.34
N PHE A 526 -36.76 -11.77 15.82
CA PHE A 526 -37.36 -11.38 17.11
C PHE A 526 -38.38 -10.24 16.98
N PRO A 527 -39.46 -10.39 16.17
CA PRO A 527 -40.39 -9.31 15.86
C PRO A 527 -41.07 -8.70 17.11
N GLN A 528 -41.28 -9.51 18.15
CA GLN A 528 -41.91 -9.04 19.40
C GLN A 528 -40.97 -8.22 20.28
N ALA A 529 -39.66 -8.45 20.19
CA ALA A 529 -38.63 -7.70 20.93
C ALA A 529 -38.11 -6.49 20.13
N SER A 530 -38.34 -6.47 18.81
CA SER A 530 -37.77 -5.47 17.89
C SER A 530 -37.92 -4.03 18.35
N ARG A 531 -39.08 -3.61 18.89
CA ARG A 531 -39.26 -2.23 19.37
C ARG A 531 -38.24 -1.86 20.45
N GLU A 532 -37.98 -2.77 21.39
CA GLU A 532 -37.01 -2.55 22.47
C GLU A 532 -35.57 -2.63 21.94
N LEU A 533 -35.27 -3.60 21.08
CA LEU A 533 -33.93 -3.77 20.47
C LEU A 533 -33.55 -2.58 19.58
N GLU A 534 -34.46 -2.10 18.72
CA GLU A 534 -34.25 -0.86 17.94
C GLU A 534 -34.05 0.34 18.87
N SER A 535 -34.74 0.41 20.02
CA SER A 535 -34.56 1.49 21.00
C SER A 535 -33.16 1.48 21.61
N ILE A 536 -32.65 0.30 22.00
CA ILE A 536 -31.29 0.14 22.52
C ILE A 536 -30.27 0.52 21.44
N ALA A 537 -30.46 0.07 20.19
CA ALA A 537 -29.57 0.42 19.08
C ALA A 537 -29.51 1.94 18.83
N LYS A 538 -30.67 2.63 18.88
CA LYS A 538 -30.75 4.09 18.78
C LYS A 538 -30.00 4.79 19.92
N GLU A 539 -30.14 4.31 21.16
CA GLU A 539 -29.42 4.86 22.31
C GLU A 539 -27.89 4.68 22.18
N ILE A 540 -27.44 3.53 21.68
CA ILE A 540 -26.03 3.26 21.39
C ILE A 540 -25.52 4.21 20.30
N PHE A 541 -26.20 4.29 19.16
CA PHE A 541 -25.75 5.09 18.01
C PHE A 541 -25.82 6.61 18.25
N ALA A 542 -26.63 7.04 19.22
CA ALA A 542 -26.69 8.43 19.67
C ALA A 542 -25.45 8.89 20.47
N LEU A 543 -24.63 7.98 20.99
CA LEU A 543 -23.42 8.35 21.74
C LEU A 543 -22.36 9.01 20.84
N ASP A 544 -21.73 10.10 21.31
CA ASP A 544 -20.71 10.84 20.55
C ASP A 544 -19.45 10.02 20.27
N ASN A 545 -19.14 9.07 21.15
CA ASN A 545 -17.97 8.19 21.06
C ASN A 545 -18.24 6.90 20.27
N VAL A 546 -19.39 6.79 19.60
CA VAL A 546 -19.78 5.63 18.78
C VAL A 546 -19.85 6.01 17.30
N GLU A 547 -19.06 5.32 16.49
CA GLU A 547 -19.17 5.25 15.04
C GLU A 547 -20.10 4.09 14.65
N ILE A 548 -20.97 4.33 13.68
CA ILE A 548 -22.00 3.37 13.28
C ILE A 548 -21.45 2.44 12.20
N ALA A 549 -21.68 1.14 12.37
CA ALA A 549 -21.37 0.11 11.40
C ALA A 549 -22.60 -0.76 11.07
N SER A 550 -22.54 -1.47 9.93
CA SER A 550 -23.48 -2.55 9.61
C SER A 550 -22.78 -3.90 9.78
N HIS A 551 -23.51 -4.91 10.29
CA HIS A 551 -23.07 -6.30 10.36
C HIS A 551 -24.00 -7.21 9.53
N SER A 552 -24.32 -6.75 8.33
CA SER A 552 -25.18 -7.44 7.37
C SER A 552 -26.65 -7.54 7.77
N PHE A 553 -27.46 -8.12 6.88
CA PHE A 553 -28.86 -8.39 7.13
C PHE A 553 -29.06 -9.69 7.90
N SER A 554 -28.69 -10.82 7.31
CA SER A 554 -28.98 -12.17 7.81
C SER A 554 -27.81 -12.85 8.52
N HIS A 555 -26.68 -12.14 8.64
CA HIS A 555 -25.39 -12.68 9.06
C HIS A 555 -24.97 -13.92 8.23
N PRO A 556 -24.52 -13.72 6.98
CA PRO A 556 -23.94 -14.79 6.17
C PRO A 556 -22.75 -15.43 6.88
N PHE A 557 -22.75 -16.77 6.97
CA PHE A 557 -21.62 -17.52 7.52
C PHE A 557 -20.48 -17.66 6.50
N PHE A 558 -20.80 -17.57 5.21
CA PHE A 558 -19.86 -17.63 4.09
C PHE A 558 -20.24 -16.57 3.06
N TRP A 559 -19.23 -15.86 2.52
CA TRP A 559 -19.44 -14.82 1.50
C TRP A 559 -19.02 -15.26 0.10
N ASP A 560 -18.35 -16.41 -0.01
CA ASP A 560 -18.00 -17.04 -1.28
C ASP A 560 -18.64 -18.43 -1.35
N LEU A 561 -19.85 -18.48 -1.93
CA LEU A 561 -20.64 -19.70 -2.10
C LEU A 561 -20.18 -20.55 -3.29
N ALA A 562 -19.21 -20.10 -4.09
CA ALA A 562 -18.63 -20.91 -5.17
C ALA A 562 -17.70 -22.01 -4.62
N ALA A 563 -17.39 -21.99 -3.32
CA ALA A 563 -16.82 -23.15 -2.66
C ALA A 563 -17.86 -24.27 -2.57
N ASP A 564 -17.54 -25.44 -3.14
CA ASP A 564 -18.16 -26.71 -2.73
C ASP A 564 -17.79 -26.95 -1.25
N ILE A 565 -18.55 -26.32 -0.36
CA ILE A 565 -18.43 -26.55 1.08
C ILE A 565 -19.29 -27.78 1.37
N ASP A 566 -18.66 -28.95 1.40
CA ASP A 566 -19.29 -30.25 1.71
C ASP A 566 -20.02 -30.25 3.07
N TYR A 567 -19.70 -29.30 3.97
CA TYR A 567 -20.25 -29.23 5.32
C TYR A 567 -20.58 -27.79 5.76
N LYS A 568 -21.88 -27.46 5.75
CA LYS A 568 -22.44 -26.19 6.27
C LYS A 568 -23.25 -26.45 7.55
N PRO A 569 -22.60 -26.59 8.73
CA PRO A 569 -23.26 -27.02 9.97
C PRO A 569 -24.39 -26.12 10.45
N TYR A 570 -24.34 -24.83 10.09
CA TYR A 570 -25.30 -23.81 10.50
C TYR A 570 -26.11 -23.25 9.32
N GLY A 571 -26.03 -23.86 8.13
CA GLY A 571 -26.57 -23.29 6.89
C GLY A 571 -25.70 -22.16 6.31
N GLU A 572 -26.28 -21.32 5.46
CA GLU A 572 -25.58 -20.22 4.77
C GLU A 572 -25.62 -18.91 5.55
N ASN A 573 -26.65 -18.72 6.38
CA ASN A 573 -26.93 -17.53 7.19
C ASN A 573 -27.88 -17.90 8.34
N LEU A 574 -28.20 -16.94 9.23
CA LEU A 574 -29.20 -17.16 10.28
C LEU A 574 -30.52 -17.63 9.67
N ALA A 575 -31.19 -18.60 10.31
CA ALA A 575 -32.37 -19.28 9.80
C ALA A 575 -33.61 -18.38 9.72
N LEU A 576 -33.67 -17.53 8.70
CA LEU A 576 -34.79 -16.65 8.38
C LEU A 576 -35.81 -17.36 7.48
N PRO A 577 -37.11 -17.35 7.82
CA PRO A 577 -38.15 -17.90 6.96
C PRO A 577 -38.14 -17.24 5.58
N ASP A 578 -38.19 -18.07 4.53
CA ASP A 578 -38.34 -17.66 3.12
C ASP A 578 -37.25 -16.71 2.56
N TYR A 579 -36.14 -16.52 3.27
CA TYR A 579 -35.02 -15.72 2.79
C TYR A 579 -34.01 -16.56 2.02
N VAL A 580 -33.60 -16.05 0.85
CA VAL A 580 -32.49 -16.57 0.04
C VAL A 580 -31.40 -15.51 0.04
N LEU A 581 -30.15 -15.92 0.24
CA LEU A 581 -29.02 -15.01 0.37
C LEU A 581 -28.90 -14.06 -0.84
N ASP A 582 -29.00 -12.75 -0.58
CA ASP A 582 -28.87 -11.67 -1.56
C ASP A 582 -27.84 -10.66 -1.07
N TYR A 583 -26.67 -10.61 -1.73
CA TYR A 583 -25.57 -9.74 -1.32
C TYR A 583 -25.87 -8.24 -1.44
N ASP A 584 -26.84 -7.82 -2.26
CA ASP A 584 -27.26 -6.41 -2.29
C ASP A 584 -28.14 -6.07 -1.09
N LYS A 585 -29.01 -7.00 -0.64
CA LYS A 585 -29.73 -6.85 0.63
C LYS A 585 -28.78 -6.93 1.83
N GLU A 586 -27.84 -7.86 1.81
CA GLU A 586 -26.85 -8.02 2.88
C GLU A 586 -25.99 -6.76 3.07
N VAL A 587 -25.48 -6.17 1.99
CA VAL A 587 -24.60 -5.00 2.08
C VAL A 587 -25.38 -3.69 2.05
N GLY A 588 -26.03 -3.36 0.93
CA GLY A 588 -26.71 -2.08 0.75
C GLY A 588 -27.98 -1.98 1.59
N GLY A 589 -28.82 -3.01 1.55
CA GLY A 589 -30.10 -3.00 2.25
C GLY A 589 -29.97 -2.93 3.78
N SER A 590 -28.97 -3.57 4.37
CA SER A 590 -28.70 -3.48 5.81
C SER A 590 -28.18 -2.08 6.21
N VAL A 591 -27.32 -1.48 5.39
CA VAL A 591 -26.84 -0.11 5.58
C VAL A 591 -27.99 0.89 5.53
N ASP A 592 -28.89 0.74 4.55
CA ASP A 592 -30.07 1.60 4.41
C ASP A 592 -31.02 1.45 5.61
N TYR A 593 -31.22 0.23 6.10
CA TYR A 593 -32.00 -0.01 7.31
C TYR A 593 -31.41 0.72 8.51
N VAL A 594 -30.10 0.55 8.77
CA VAL A 594 -29.42 1.23 9.90
C VAL A 594 -29.56 2.74 9.77
N ASN A 595 -29.24 3.30 8.60
CA ASN A 595 -29.28 4.74 8.35
C ASN A 595 -30.68 5.35 8.49
N SER A 596 -31.72 4.67 7.99
CA SER A 596 -33.08 5.20 7.98
C SER A 596 -33.86 4.97 9.27
N ARG A 597 -33.52 3.91 10.02
CA ARG A 597 -34.30 3.48 11.20
C ARG A 597 -33.59 3.69 12.52
N LEU A 598 -32.27 3.54 12.58
CA LEU A 598 -31.52 3.46 13.83
C LEU A 598 -30.60 4.65 14.06
N SER A 599 -30.02 5.21 13.00
CA SER A 599 -29.09 6.32 13.11
C SER A 599 -29.78 7.62 13.56
N PRO A 600 -29.16 8.39 14.47
CA PRO A 600 -29.63 9.74 14.78
C PRO A 600 -29.34 10.70 13.61
N PRO A 601 -30.04 11.86 13.55
CA PRO A 601 -29.77 12.86 12.53
C PRO A 601 -28.29 13.29 12.49
N GLY A 602 -27.69 13.31 11.29
CA GLY A 602 -26.30 13.73 11.09
C GLY A 602 -25.24 12.65 11.32
N LYS A 603 -25.61 11.43 11.73
CA LYS A 603 -24.73 10.26 11.77
C LYS A 603 -25.22 9.20 10.79
N GLN A 604 -24.28 8.53 10.14
CA GLN A 604 -24.55 7.45 9.19
C GLN A 604 -23.52 6.34 9.37
N VAL A 605 -23.82 5.17 8.83
CA VAL A 605 -22.90 4.05 8.73
C VAL A 605 -21.62 4.50 8.03
N LYS A 606 -20.46 4.15 8.60
CA LYS A 606 -19.14 4.39 8.01
C LYS A 606 -18.35 3.12 7.71
N VAL A 607 -18.69 2.03 8.41
CA VAL A 607 -17.95 0.77 8.34
C VAL A 607 -18.91 -0.39 8.09
N PHE A 608 -18.51 -1.30 7.21
CA PHE A 608 -19.14 -2.62 7.06
C PHE A 608 -18.26 -3.67 7.75
N LEU A 609 -18.82 -4.41 8.71
CA LEU A 609 -18.12 -5.46 9.44
C LEU A 609 -18.53 -6.81 8.85
N TRP A 610 -17.58 -7.56 8.28
CA TRP A 610 -17.87 -8.85 7.65
C TRP A 610 -18.23 -9.91 8.67
N THR A 611 -19.32 -10.64 8.41
CA THR A 611 -19.88 -11.69 9.24
C THR A 611 -19.24 -13.05 8.96
N GLY A 612 -19.37 -13.99 9.90
CA GLY A 612 -19.00 -15.40 9.69
C GLY A 612 -17.53 -15.61 9.34
N ALA A 613 -17.25 -16.37 8.28
CA ALA A 613 -15.89 -16.62 7.80
C ALA A 613 -15.17 -15.35 7.29
N ALA A 614 -15.91 -14.26 7.05
CA ALA A 614 -15.39 -12.98 6.60
C ALA A 614 -14.43 -13.11 5.39
N ASN A 615 -14.86 -13.88 4.38
CA ASN A 615 -14.10 -14.19 3.17
C ASN A 615 -14.78 -13.71 1.87
N PRO A 616 -15.20 -12.44 1.78
CA PRO A 616 -15.89 -11.93 0.60
C PRO A 616 -15.01 -11.96 -0.65
N SER A 617 -15.64 -12.18 -1.80
CA SER A 617 -15.01 -12.01 -3.11
C SER A 617 -14.77 -10.53 -3.44
N GLU A 618 -13.92 -10.26 -4.43
CA GLU A 618 -13.57 -8.89 -4.85
C GLU A 618 -14.80 -8.05 -5.22
N ASP A 619 -15.76 -8.62 -5.94
CA ASP A 619 -16.99 -7.95 -6.39
C ASP A 619 -17.94 -7.61 -5.23
N ILE A 620 -17.95 -8.43 -4.18
CA ILE A 620 -18.71 -8.18 -2.95
C ILE A 620 -18.04 -7.09 -2.13
N ILE A 621 -16.71 -7.10 -1.98
CA ILE A 621 -15.98 -6.01 -1.31
C ILE A 621 -16.24 -4.68 -2.05
N ALA A 622 -16.27 -4.69 -3.38
CA ALA A 622 -16.58 -3.50 -4.18
C ALA A 622 -17.98 -2.92 -3.91
N LYS A 623 -18.95 -3.70 -3.38
CA LYS A 623 -20.27 -3.18 -2.96
C LYS A 623 -20.13 -2.17 -1.81
N THR A 624 -19.25 -2.40 -0.83
CA THR A 624 -19.06 -1.45 0.29
C THR A 624 -18.44 -0.14 -0.20
N LYS A 625 -17.49 -0.23 -1.14
CA LYS A 625 -16.81 0.91 -1.73
C LYS A 625 -17.76 1.83 -2.50
N ARG A 626 -18.71 1.26 -3.26
CA ARG A 626 -19.76 2.03 -3.96
C ARG A 626 -20.65 2.83 -3.01
N LEU A 627 -20.77 2.41 -1.76
CA LEU A 627 -21.49 3.11 -0.70
C LEU A 627 -20.62 4.14 0.05
N GLY A 628 -19.34 4.29 -0.33
CA GLY A 628 -18.39 5.15 0.39
C GLY A 628 -17.95 4.60 1.75
N LEU A 629 -18.12 3.29 1.98
CA LEU A 629 -17.80 2.64 3.25
C LEU A 629 -16.44 1.94 3.19
N VAL A 630 -15.70 2.01 4.29
CA VAL A 630 -14.61 1.08 4.55
C VAL A 630 -15.17 -0.23 5.12
N ASN A 631 -14.41 -1.32 5.01
CA ASN A 631 -14.84 -2.63 5.48
C ASN A 631 -13.73 -3.30 6.29
N VAL A 632 -14.11 -4.00 7.36
CA VAL A 632 -13.19 -4.67 8.30
C VAL A 632 -13.74 -6.05 8.68
N ASN A 633 -12.88 -6.91 9.20
CA ASN A 633 -13.06 -8.31 9.63
C ASN A 633 -12.46 -9.32 8.65
N GLY A 634 -12.26 -10.53 9.17
CA GLY A 634 -11.41 -11.56 8.58
C GLY A 634 -9.98 -11.47 9.10
N GLY A 635 -9.16 -12.46 8.72
CA GLY A 635 -7.80 -12.64 9.21
C GLY A 635 -7.77 -13.13 10.66
N ASN A 636 -7.19 -14.31 10.91
CA ASN A 636 -7.24 -14.96 12.23
C ASN A 636 -5.99 -14.68 13.07
N THR A 637 -5.69 -13.41 13.33
CA THR A 637 -4.55 -13.05 14.19
C THR A 637 -4.86 -13.36 15.66
N TYR A 638 -4.24 -14.40 16.21
CA TYR A 638 -4.44 -14.88 17.59
C TYR A 638 -3.14 -15.43 18.16
N LEU A 639 -2.49 -14.68 19.05
CA LEU A 639 -1.18 -15.06 19.58
C LEU A 639 -1.20 -15.07 21.11
N VAL A 640 -0.90 -16.22 21.72
CA VAL A 640 -0.85 -16.40 23.18
C VAL A 640 0.46 -17.04 23.59
N ASN A 641 0.87 -16.93 24.86
CA ASN A 641 2.15 -17.42 25.35
C ASN A 641 2.33 -18.94 25.22
N ASP A 642 1.22 -19.71 25.16
CA ASP A 642 1.28 -21.16 24.92
C ASP A 642 1.58 -21.51 23.46
N ASN A 643 1.33 -20.56 22.54
CA ASN A 643 1.70 -20.66 21.13
C ASN A 643 2.14 -19.28 20.56
N PRO A 644 3.32 -18.77 20.92
CA PRO A 644 3.79 -17.43 20.52
C PRO A 644 4.38 -17.40 19.10
N SER A 645 3.92 -18.29 18.21
CA SER A 645 4.45 -18.37 16.86
C SER A 645 3.81 -17.36 15.90
N LEU A 646 4.64 -16.63 15.14
CA LEU A 646 4.18 -15.70 14.09
C LEU A 646 3.35 -16.34 12.97
N SER A 647 3.28 -17.68 12.91
CA SER A 647 2.35 -18.36 12.02
C SER A 647 0.88 -18.18 12.44
N GLN A 648 0.60 -17.57 13.59
CA GLN A 648 -0.75 -17.18 14.00
C GLN A 648 -1.07 -15.71 13.65
N VAL A 649 -0.28 -15.06 12.78
CA VAL A 649 -0.42 -13.63 12.46
C VAL A 649 -0.72 -13.48 10.97
N PHE A 650 -1.91 -12.98 10.66
CA PHE A 650 -2.34 -12.67 9.29
C PHE A 650 -1.81 -11.31 8.82
N PRO A 651 -1.78 -11.04 7.50
CA PRO A 651 -1.43 -9.72 6.97
C PRO A 651 -2.46 -8.65 7.40
N HIS A 652 -2.20 -7.39 7.11
CA HIS A 652 -3.13 -6.30 7.42
C HIS A 652 -4.33 -6.26 6.47
N ILE A 653 -4.12 -6.60 5.21
CA ILE A 653 -5.13 -6.46 4.17
C ILE A 653 -5.15 -7.67 3.23
N ASN A 654 -6.31 -7.89 2.62
CA ASN A 654 -6.50 -8.72 1.46
C ASN A 654 -6.77 -7.81 0.27
N TRP A 655 -5.70 -7.50 -0.46
CA TRP A 655 -5.71 -6.55 -1.56
C TRP A 655 -6.16 -7.21 -2.87
N HIS A 656 -7.01 -6.51 -3.62
CA HIS A 656 -7.33 -6.80 -5.01
C HIS A 656 -7.24 -5.50 -5.83
N PRO A 657 -7.10 -5.57 -7.17
CA PRO A 657 -6.98 -4.38 -8.00
C PRO A 657 -8.16 -3.40 -7.87
N SER A 658 -9.39 -3.89 -7.71
CA SER A 658 -10.58 -3.02 -7.62
C SER A 658 -11.08 -2.78 -6.18
N ALA A 659 -10.66 -3.60 -5.22
CA ALA A 659 -11.18 -3.57 -3.86
C ALA A 659 -10.18 -4.07 -2.81
N VAL A 660 -10.30 -3.57 -1.57
CA VAL A 660 -9.44 -3.98 -0.46
C VAL A 660 -10.31 -4.39 0.72
N GLN A 661 -10.07 -5.59 1.24
CA GLN A 661 -10.59 -6.01 2.53
C GLN A 661 -9.53 -5.74 3.60
N VAL A 662 -9.91 -5.00 4.66
CA VAL A 662 -9.04 -4.81 5.82
C VAL A 662 -9.33 -5.90 6.83
N TYR A 663 -8.30 -6.60 7.31
CA TYR A 663 -8.48 -7.59 8.35
C TYR A 663 -8.59 -6.96 9.73
N ALA A 664 -9.32 -7.63 10.62
CA ALA A 664 -9.28 -7.27 12.03
C ALA A 664 -7.82 -7.43 12.51
N PRO A 665 -7.23 -6.41 13.17
CA PRO A 665 -5.82 -6.51 13.54
C PRO A 665 -5.52 -7.68 14.47
N ILE A 666 -6.45 -7.97 15.38
CA ILE A 666 -6.42 -9.04 16.38
C ILE A 666 -7.85 -9.58 16.51
N MET A 667 -8.00 -10.89 16.67
CA MET A 667 -9.31 -11.55 16.71
C MET A 667 -10.10 -11.24 17.99
N ASN A 668 -11.42 -11.38 17.88
CA ASN A 668 -12.37 -11.27 18.98
C ASN A 668 -12.28 -12.44 20.00
N GLU A 669 -13.07 -12.34 21.08
CA GLU A 669 -13.19 -13.31 22.17
C GLU A 669 -13.54 -14.72 21.74
N ASN A 670 -14.07 -14.93 20.53
CA ASN A 670 -14.51 -16.24 20.06
C ASN A 670 -13.36 -17.26 20.10
N LEU A 671 -12.15 -16.86 19.66
CA LEU A 671 -10.96 -17.74 19.71
C LEU A 671 -10.40 -17.93 21.12
N PHE A 672 -10.68 -17.00 22.04
CA PHE A 672 -10.20 -17.06 23.42
C PHE A 672 -11.13 -17.85 24.35
N THR A 673 -12.34 -18.16 23.90
CA THR A 673 -13.44 -18.78 24.69
C THR A 673 -13.92 -20.11 24.09
N ASN A 674 -13.07 -20.76 23.29
CA ASN A 674 -13.41 -22.00 22.56
C ASN A 674 -14.75 -21.91 21.82
N LEU A 675 -14.86 -20.88 20.98
CA LEU A 675 -16.05 -20.57 20.21
C LEU A 675 -17.28 -20.22 21.05
N TRP A 676 -17.09 -19.46 22.14
CA TRP A 676 -18.12 -19.08 23.11
C TRP A 676 -18.81 -20.27 23.81
N LYS A 677 -18.16 -21.44 23.86
CA LYS A 677 -18.72 -22.64 24.52
C LYS A 677 -18.32 -22.78 25.98
N GLU A 678 -17.19 -22.21 26.36
CA GLU A 678 -16.60 -22.31 27.71
C GLU A 678 -15.60 -21.17 27.98
N ASN A 679 -15.06 -21.10 29.21
CA ASN A 679 -14.04 -20.11 29.60
C ASN A 679 -14.42 -18.67 29.24
N TYR A 680 -15.63 -18.22 29.60
CA TYR A 680 -16.16 -16.91 29.19
C TYR A 680 -15.29 -15.70 29.63
N GLU A 681 -14.39 -15.87 30.59
CA GLU A 681 -13.34 -14.91 30.97
C GLU A 681 -12.11 -14.88 30.06
N GLY A 682 -11.99 -15.83 29.14
CA GLY A 682 -10.77 -16.12 28.38
C GLY A 682 -10.25 -14.95 27.53
N TYR A 683 -11.12 -14.00 27.16
CA TYR A 683 -10.74 -12.81 26.40
C TYR A 683 -9.66 -11.97 27.09
N ILE A 684 -9.50 -12.07 28.42
CA ILE A 684 -8.41 -11.39 29.14
C ILE A 684 -7.01 -11.72 28.56
N ARG A 685 -6.87 -12.89 27.93
CA ARG A 685 -5.63 -13.34 27.31
C ARG A 685 -5.25 -12.56 26.04
N VAL A 686 -6.14 -11.74 25.48
CA VAL A 686 -5.81 -10.82 24.38
C VAL A 686 -4.67 -9.86 24.76
N LEU A 687 -4.49 -9.59 26.06
CA LEU A 687 -3.36 -8.81 26.58
C LEU A 687 -2.00 -9.47 26.29
N GLU A 688 -1.95 -10.80 26.18
CA GLU A 688 -0.75 -11.53 25.73
C GLU A 688 -0.45 -11.20 24.27
N THR A 689 -1.48 -11.22 23.41
CA THR A 689 -1.37 -10.85 21.99
C THR A 689 -0.90 -9.41 21.82
N PHE A 690 -1.45 -8.48 22.61
CA PHE A 690 -1.03 -7.07 22.57
C PHE A 690 0.47 -6.93 22.87
N LYS A 691 0.98 -7.63 23.88
CA LYS A 691 2.41 -7.57 24.23
C LYS A 691 3.29 -8.20 23.16
N LEU A 692 2.99 -9.43 22.75
CA LEU A 692 3.79 -10.20 21.78
C LEU A 692 3.86 -9.56 20.38
N LEU A 693 2.82 -8.82 19.97
CA LEU A 693 2.79 -8.12 18.69
C LEU A 693 3.18 -6.64 18.79
N GLY A 694 3.49 -6.17 20.00
CA GLY A 694 3.99 -4.83 20.25
C GLY A 694 5.51 -4.75 20.33
N GLU A 695 6.16 -5.80 20.87
CA GLU A 695 7.59 -5.88 21.12
C GLU A 695 8.12 -7.33 20.96
N PRO A 696 9.39 -7.53 20.56
CA PRO A 696 10.37 -6.51 20.17
C PRO A 696 10.11 -5.92 18.79
N ARG A 697 9.14 -6.45 18.03
CA ARG A 697 8.71 -5.94 16.73
C ARG A 697 7.26 -5.52 16.82
N ARG A 698 6.93 -4.31 16.36
CA ARG A 698 5.54 -3.84 16.32
C ARG A 698 4.91 -4.31 15.03
N ILE A 699 4.11 -5.37 15.11
CA ILE A 699 3.51 -6.03 13.94
C ILE A 699 2.05 -5.64 13.77
N LYS A 700 1.31 -5.42 14.86
CA LYS A 700 -0.12 -5.06 14.81
C LYS A 700 -0.43 -3.87 15.71
N PRO A 701 -1.45 -3.05 15.42
CA PRO A 701 -2.02 -2.14 16.42
C PRO A 701 -2.68 -2.92 17.57
N VAL A 702 -3.11 -2.20 18.62
CA VAL A 702 -4.01 -2.75 19.64
C VAL A 702 -5.43 -2.72 19.08
N SER A 703 -6.16 -3.83 19.18
CA SER A 703 -7.56 -3.91 18.74
C SER A 703 -8.39 -4.65 19.77
N VAL A 704 -9.33 -3.93 20.40
CA VAL A 704 -10.34 -4.52 21.30
C VAL A 704 -11.56 -4.83 20.46
N TYR A 705 -11.55 -6.02 19.87
CA TYR A 705 -12.62 -6.55 19.04
C TYR A 705 -13.46 -7.54 19.85
N TYR A 706 -14.77 -7.36 19.91
CA TYR A 706 -15.68 -8.32 20.55
C TYR A 706 -17.11 -8.29 20.02
N HIS A 707 -18.01 -9.16 20.48
CA HIS A 707 -19.42 -9.14 20.10
C HIS A 707 -20.35 -8.71 21.25
N MET A 708 -21.60 -8.34 20.93
CA MET A 708 -22.60 -7.92 21.93
C MET A 708 -22.86 -8.97 23.01
N TYR A 709 -22.79 -10.27 22.66
CA TYR A 709 -22.96 -11.34 23.63
C TYR A 709 -21.93 -11.32 24.77
N SER A 710 -20.83 -10.56 24.68
CA SER A 710 -19.91 -10.37 25.81
C SER A 710 -20.58 -9.75 27.05
N GLY A 711 -21.76 -9.14 26.89
CA GLY A 711 -22.62 -8.68 28.00
C GLY A 711 -23.45 -9.78 28.68
N GLU A 712 -23.43 -11.01 28.17
CA GLU A 712 -24.26 -12.11 28.64
C GLU A 712 -23.81 -12.62 30.02
N TYR A 713 -22.50 -12.88 30.19
CA TYR A 713 -21.95 -13.50 31.39
C TYR A 713 -21.16 -12.51 32.26
N PRO A 714 -21.31 -12.55 33.60
CA PRO A 714 -20.54 -11.69 34.50
C PRO A 714 -19.02 -11.84 34.36
N SER A 715 -18.53 -13.05 34.07
CA SER A 715 -17.10 -13.34 33.87
C SER A 715 -16.56 -12.70 32.58
N ALA A 716 -17.30 -12.80 31.47
CA ALA A 716 -16.95 -12.14 30.21
C ALA A 716 -16.92 -10.61 30.36
N LEU A 717 -17.96 -10.03 30.97
CA LEU A 717 -18.01 -8.59 31.21
C LEU A 717 -16.87 -8.11 32.11
N LYS A 718 -16.47 -8.91 33.10
CA LYS A 718 -15.32 -8.61 33.95
C LYS A 718 -14.02 -8.62 33.14
N ALA A 719 -13.77 -9.66 32.35
CA ALA A 719 -12.59 -9.75 31.49
C ALA A 719 -12.50 -8.58 30.52
N LEU A 720 -13.62 -8.20 29.90
CA LEU A 720 -13.70 -7.05 29.01
C LEU A 720 -13.32 -5.74 29.72
N LYS A 721 -13.83 -5.50 30.94
CA LYS A 721 -13.46 -4.32 31.74
C LYS A 721 -11.97 -4.28 32.09
N GLU A 722 -11.36 -5.42 32.38
CA GLU A 722 -9.92 -5.52 32.63
C GLU A 722 -9.10 -5.20 31.37
N VAL A 723 -9.52 -5.68 30.20
CA VAL A 723 -8.90 -5.32 28.92
C VAL A 723 -9.01 -3.81 28.67
N TYR A 724 -10.17 -3.21 28.94
CA TYR A 724 -10.37 -1.75 28.80
C TYR A 724 -9.48 -0.95 29.76
N ALA A 725 -9.34 -1.41 31.01
CA ALA A 725 -8.47 -0.79 32.00
C ALA A 725 -7.01 -0.80 31.53
N TRP A 726 -6.52 -1.95 31.05
CA TRP A 726 -5.16 -2.05 30.51
C TRP A 726 -4.92 -1.07 29.36
N VAL A 727 -5.85 -1.01 28.39
CA VAL A 727 -5.76 -0.09 27.23
C VAL A 727 -5.71 1.38 27.67
N ALA A 728 -6.49 1.76 28.69
CA ALA A 728 -6.53 3.12 29.20
C ALA A 728 -5.23 3.56 29.88
N GLU A 729 -4.43 2.62 30.38
CA GLU A 729 -3.13 2.89 31.04
C GLU A 729 -1.95 2.97 30.06
N GLN A 730 -2.15 2.54 28.80
CA GLN A 730 -1.07 2.54 27.81
C GLN A 730 -0.95 3.88 27.07
N PRO A 731 0.26 4.28 26.63
CA PRO A 731 0.47 5.45 25.79
C PRO A 731 0.09 5.14 24.33
N LEU A 732 -1.21 5.00 24.06
CA LEU A 732 -1.76 4.66 22.74
C LEU A 732 -2.40 5.88 22.05
N THR A 733 -2.51 5.83 20.73
CA THR A 733 -3.34 6.77 19.96
C THR A 733 -4.68 6.11 19.63
N PRO A 734 -5.79 6.57 20.22
CA PRO A 734 -7.13 6.06 19.93
C PRO A 734 -7.57 6.49 18.52
N LEU A 735 -8.09 5.54 17.74
CA LEU A 735 -8.74 5.80 16.45
C LEU A 735 -10.11 5.13 16.42
N TYR A 736 -11.06 5.73 15.69
CA TYR A 736 -12.19 4.97 15.17
C TYR A 736 -11.70 3.89 14.22
N LEU A 737 -12.46 2.80 14.08
CA LEU A 737 -12.05 1.71 13.19
C LEU A 737 -11.96 2.18 11.74
N SER A 738 -12.82 3.11 11.31
CA SER A 738 -12.74 3.67 9.96
C SER A 738 -11.42 4.39 9.69
N GLU A 739 -10.93 5.17 10.65
CA GLU A 739 -9.68 5.92 10.54
C GLU A 739 -8.47 4.98 10.41
N TYR A 740 -8.50 3.85 11.12
CA TYR A 740 -7.51 2.78 10.93
C TYR A 740 -7.65 2.13 9.55
N ALA A 741 -8.87 1.76 9.15
CA ALA A 741 -9.13 1.08 7.88
C ALA A 741 -8.71 1.92 6.67
N GLU A 742 -8.95 3.24 6.69
CA GLU A 742 -8.49 4.18 5.66
C GLU A 742 -6.96 4.16 5.48
N ARG A 743 -6.22 4.06 6.59
CA ARG A 743 -4.75 3.93 6.56
C ARG A 743 -4.34 2.56 6.00
N ALA A 744 -4.99 1.50 6.47
CA ALA A 744 -4.70 0.12 6.07
C ALA A 744 -4.93 -0.11 4.56
N GLN A 745 -6.02 0.41 3.99
CA GLN A 745 -6.32 0.24 2.56
C GLN A 745 -5.28 0.87 1.64
N ALA A 746 -4.59 1.92 2.10
CA ALA A 746 -3.52 2.59 1.35
C ALA A 746 -2.13 1.95 1.52
N LEU A 747 -2.00 0.89 2.33
CA LEU A 747 -0.71 0.31 2.69
C LEU A 747 0.08 -0.16 1.46
N TYR A 748 -0.52 -1.01 0.62
CA TYR A 748 0.18 -1.56 -0.55
C TYR A 748 0.33 -0.53 -1.66
N GLU A 749 -0.59 0.43 -1.74
CA GLU A 749 -0.58 1.50 -2.73
C GLU A 749 0.38 2.65 -2.39
N THR A 750 1.02 2.66 -1.23
CA THR A 750 1.96 3.73 -0.86
C THR A 750 3.19 3.75 -1.78
N GLY A 751 3.45 4.86 -2.44
CA GLY A 751 4.62 5.02 -3.31
C GLY A 751 5.89 5.28 -2.52
N VAL A 752 6.97 4.58 -2.86
CA VAL A 752 8.31 4.76 -2.27
C VAL A 752 9.31 4.92 -3.42
N ALA A 753 10.07 6.00 -3.39
CA ALA A 753 10.96 6.38 -4.48
C ALA A 753 12.29 6.92 -3.95
N ARG A 754 13.31 6.85 -4.81
CA ARG A 754 14.60 7.51 -4.60
C ARG A 754 14.69 8.79 -5.43
N HIS A 755 15.43 9.77 -4.91
CA HIS A 755 15.83 10.94 -5.67
C HIS A 755 17.05 10.63 -6.55
N LEU A 756 17.10 11.16 -7.76
CA LEU A 756 18.18 10.93 -8.73
C LEU A 756 19.55 11.47 -8.27
N LEU A 757 19.50 12.69 -7.73
CA LEU A 757 20.68 13.52 -7.43
C LEU A 757 21.04 13.60 -5.94
N SER A 758 20.27 12.96 -5.06
CA SER A 758 20.47 13.09 -3.61
C SER A 758 20.11 11.78 -2.91
N PRO A 759 20.57 11.56 -1.66
CA PRO A 759 20.23 10.33 -0.92
C PRO A 759 18.77 10.32 -0.41
N LYS A 760 17.96 11.32 -0.79
CA LYS A 760 16.60 11.47 -0.31
C LYS A 760 15.70 10.35 -0.81
N TRP A 761 14.79 9.97 0.08
CA TRP A 761 13.60 9.22 -0.21
C TRP A 761 12.44 10.17 -0.47
N ARG A 762 11.57 9.74 -1.36
CA ARG A 762 10.21 10.30 -1.50
C ARG A 762 9.21 9.20 -1.14
N VAL A 763 8.30 9.53 -0.24
CA VAL A 763 7.15 8.66 0.06
C VAL A 763 5.87 9.43 -0.18
N ARG A 764 4.93 8.79 -0.88
CA ARG A 764 3.64 9.38 -1.22
C ARG A 764 2.51 8.42 -0.90
N SER A 765 1.57 8.84 -0.04
CA SER A 765 0.42 8.02 0.38
C SER A 765 -0.86 8.84 0.45
N THR A 766 -1.99 8.20 0.15
CA THR A 766 -3.33 8.78 0.26
C THR A 766 -4.04 8.44 1.56
N GLY A 767 -3.40 7.64 2.43
CA GLY A 767 -3.97 7.17 3.70
C GLY A 767 -2.94 6.97 4.80
N VAL A 768 -1.81 6.31 4.54
CA VAL A 768 -0.77 6.03 5.56
C VAL A 768 -0.20 7.34 6.12
N ARG A 769 -0.09 7.42 7.45
CA ARG A 769 0.42 8.62 8.18
C ARG A 769 1.66 8.37 9.02
N SER A 770 2.20 7.14 8.99
CA SER A 770 3.40 6.77 9.72
C SER A 770 4.35 5.99 8.82
N LEU A 771 5.66 6.19 8.99
CA LEU A 771 6.70 5.35 8.40
C LEU A 771 7.61 4.80 9.49
N ARG A 772 8.00 3.54 9.38
CA ARG A 772 9.10 2.96 10.18
C ARG A 772 10.39 3.01 9.37
N VAL A 773 11.46 3.48 9.97
CA VAL A 773 12.82 3.41 9.41
C VAL A 773 13.71 2.54 10.28
N GLY A 774 14.75 1.97 9.68
CA GLY A 774 15.69 1.02 10.32
C GLY A 774 16.20 1.43 11.68
N SER A 775 16.48 0.45 12.54
CA SER A 775 17.10 0.67 13.86
C SER A 775 18.43 1.40 13.80
N ASP A 776 19.16 1.22 12.70
CA ASP A 776 20.51 1.77 12.50
C ASP A 776 20.48 3.16 11.84
N THR A 777 19.29 3.68 11.53
CA THR A 777 19.12 4.99 10.88
C THR A 777 18.12 5.88 11.64
N LYS A 778 18.14 7.17 11.32
CA LYS A 778 17.16 8.15 11.77
C LYS A 778 16.99 9.28 10.76
N LEU A 779 15.94 10.07 10.94
CA LEU A 779 15.65 11.24 10.12
C LEU A 779 16.81 12.26 10.16
N ALA A 780 17.20 12.77 8.99
CA ALA A 780 18.14 13.89 8.85
C ALA A 780 17.45 15.25 8.99
N THR A 781 18.20 16.36 9.05
CA THR A 781 17.61 17.72 9.16
C THR A 781 16.95 18.23 7.87
N ASN A 782 17.27 17.66 6.71
CA ASN A 782 16.71 18.04 5.41
C ASN A 782 15.50 17.17 5.08
N TYR A 783 14.31 17.60 5.51
CA TYR A 783 13.05 16.91 5.27
C TYR A 783 11.92 17.87 4.94
N LYS A 784 10.87 17.34 4.30
CA LYS A 784 9.58 17.98 4.03
C LYS A 784 8.46 16.97 4.28
N GLY A 785 7.32 17.44 4.78
CA GLY A 785 6.13 16.59 4.98
C GLY A 785 6.22 15.61 6.15
N VAL A 786 7.13 15.84 7.10
CA VAL A 786 7.26 15.04 8.34
C VAL A 786 7.01 15.95 9.54
N ALA A 787 6.10 15.56 10.44
CA ALA A 787 5.77 16.28 11.67
C ALA A 787 6.58 15.82 12.89
N GLY A 788 6.97 14.55 12.91
CA GLY A 788 7.49 13.92 14.12
C GLY A 788 8.41 12.76 13.85
N ALA A 789 9.24 12.44 14.84
CA ALA A 789 10.14 11.31 14.83
C ALA A 789 10.23 10.73 16.25
N ALA A 790 9.60 9.58 16.46
CA ALA A 790 9.51 8.90 17.73
C ALA A 790 10.35 7.62 17.72
N ASP A 791 11.08 7.33 18.79
CA ASP A 791 11.74 6.04 18.91
C ASP A 791 10.71 4.97 19.29
N GLY A 792 10.81 3.79 18.68
CA GLY A 792 9.97 2.63 18.98
C GLY A 792 10.81 1.36 19.13
N PRO A 793 10.16 0.19 19.26
CA PRO A 793 10.84 -1.04 19.64
C PRO A 793 11.80 -1.60 18.58
N ASP A 794 11.59 -1.25 17.31
CA ASP A 794 12.24 -1.82 16.12
C ASP A 794 12.65 -0.75 15.09
N GLY A 795 12.86 0.49 15.56
CA GLY A 795 13.28 1.60 14.71
C GLY A 795 12.74 2.95 15.16
N GLN A 796 12.87 3.94 14.27
CA GLN A 796 12.25 5.25 14.45
C GLN A 796 10.98 5.34 13.60
N TYR A 797 9.92 5.88 14.20
CA TYR A 797 8.61 6.08 13.59
C TYR A 797 8.43 7.55 13.22
N LEU A 798 8.31 7.81 11.91
CA LEU A 798 8.14 9.14 11.35
C LEU A 798 6.64 9.44 11.20
N THR A 799 6.17 10.52 11.79
CA THR A 799 4.78 10.98 11.61
C THR A 799 4.70 11.88 10.39
N LEU A 800 3.87 11.52 9.41
CA LEU A 800 3.70 12.28 8.17
C LEU A 800 2.67 13.38 8.35
N SER A 801 2.94 14.57 7.79
CA SER A 801 2.04 15.73 7.84
C SER A 801 1.38 16.07 6.52
N LYS A 802 1.82 15.44 5.42
CA LYS A 802 1.34 15.66 4.06
C LYS A 802 1.27 14.32 3.34
N ALA A 803 0.52 14.29 2.23
CA ALA A 803 0.46 13.12 1.36
C ALA A 803 1.82 12.79 0.73
N THR A 804 2.68 13.79 0.52
CA THR A 804 4.05 13.63 0.00
C THR A 804 5.06 14.07 1.05
N SER A 805 6.08 13.24 1.26
CA SER A 805 7.19 13.51 2.16
C SER A 805 8.51 13.21 1.48
N ASP A 806 9.46 14.14 1.59
CA ASP A 806 10.82 14.02 1.07
C ASP A 806 11.80 14.10 2.24
N PHE A 807 12.66 13.11 2.42
CA PHE A 807 13.57 13.08 3.57
C PHE A 807 14.83 12.27 3.30
N ALA A 808 15.91 12.62 3.99
CA ALA A 808 17.13 11.79 4.04
C ALA A 808 17.21 11.04 5.37
N LEU A 809 17.91 9.91 5.35
CA LEU A 809 18.25 9.13 6.54
C LEU A 809 19.74 9.21 6.80
N ILE A 810 20.11 9.27 8.08
CA ILE A 810 21.49 9.30 8.57
C ILE A 810 21.69 8.18 9.60
N PRO A 811 22.93 7.74 9.87
CA PRO A 811 23.19 6.75 10.91
C PRO A 811 22.62 7.17 12.27
N LYS A 812 22.11 6.21 13.04
CA LYS A 812 21.49 6.46 14.36
C LYS A 812 22.45 7.20 15.32
N SER A 813 23.74 6.91 15.23
CA SER A 813 24.81 7.48 16.04
C SER A 813 25.13 8.95 15.72
N ALA A 814 24.77 9.47 14.55
CA ALA A 814 25.10 10.83 14.15
C ALA A 814 24.32 11.87 14.98
N GLU A 815 24.96 12.93 15.48
CA GLU A 815 24.22 13.99 16.18
C GLU A 815 23.35 14.80 15.21
N VAL A 816 22.13 15.15 15.63
CA VAL A 816 21.17 15.88 14.79
C VAL A 816 20.43 16.91 15.64
N THR A 817 20.40 18.16 15.17
CA THR A 817 19.60 19.24 15.77
C THR A 817 18.66 19.78 14.71
N TYR A 818 17.36 19.66 14.96
CA TYR A 818 16.34 20.18 14.05
C TYR A 818 16.14 21.68 14.23
N SER A 819 15.94 22.40 13.13
CA SER A 819 15.70 23.84 13.14
C SER A 819 14.32 24.23 13.69
N LEU A 820 13.37 23.30 13.62
CA LEU A 820 12.02 23.41 14.17
C LEU A 820 11.79 22.31 15.22
N PRO A 821 10.93 22.56 16.22
CA PRO A 821 10.47 21.51 17.12
C PRO A 821 9.84 20.34 16.35
N MET A 822 9.95 19.14 16.90
CA MET A 822 9.46 17.89 16.31
C MET A 822 8.46 17.22 17.25
N LEU A 823 7.37 16.69 16.71
CA LEU A 823 6.47 15.85 17.50
C LEU A 823 7.23 14.60 17.97
N ASN A 824 7.25 14.38 19.29
CA ASN A 824 7.75 13.13 19.86
C ASN A 824 6.63 12.11 19.96
N SER A 825 5.49 12.48 20.56
CA SER A 825 4.30 11.62 20.56
C SER A 825 3.03 12.42 20.84
N ALA A 826 1.87 11.92 20.42
CA ALA A 826 0.55 12.40 20.85
C ALA A 826 -0.48 11.27 20.83
N ASN A 827 -1.49 11.31 21.69
CA ASN A 827 -2.71 10.49 21.56
C ASN A 827 -3.74 11.09 20.57
N ALA A 828 -3.27 11.86 19.60
CA ALA A 828 -4.09 12.66 18.70
C ALA A 828 -3.55 12.57 17.27
N ILE A 829 -4.43 12.72 16.30
CA ILE A 829 -4.12 12.70 14.86
C ILE A 829 -3.57 14.07 14.46
N VAL A 830 -2.39 14.12 13.83
CA VAL A 830 -1.89 15.37 13.21
C VAL A 830 -2.73 15.69 11.98
N THR A 831 -3.35 16.87 11.97
CA THR A 831 -4.14 17.36 10.83
C THR A 831 -3.42 18.51 10.11
N LYS A 832 -2.54 19.22 10.81
CA LYS A 832 -1.69 20.26 10.23
C LYS A 832 -0.36 20.36 10.97
N TRP A 833 0.72 20.54 10.21
CA TRP A 833 2.06 20.80 10.73
C TRP A 833 2.84 21.67 9.74
N GLU A 834 2.85 22.98 9.99
CA GLU A 834 3.36 23.98 9.04
C GLU A 834 4.37 24.92 9.72
N GLY A 835 5.63 24.84 9.28
CA GLY A 835 6.70 25.71 9.74
C GLY A 835 6.88 26.94 8.84
N LYS A 836 7.09 28.11 9.45
CA LYS A 836 7.51 29.34 8.77
C LYS A 836 8.57 30.05 9.61
N GLY A 837 9.81 30.09 9.12
CA GLY A 837 10.93 30.63 9.89
C GLY A 837 11.21 29.78 11.13
N ARG A 838 11.14 30.37 12.33
CA ARG A 838 11.25 29.68 13.63
C ARG A 838 9.90 29.47 14.33
N SER A 839 8.80 29.67 13.61
CA SER A 839 7.44 29.46 14.12
C SER A 839 6.81 28.23 13.49
N LEU A 840 5.99 27.52 14.26
CA LEU A 840 5.35 26.27 13.88
C LEU A 840 3.86 26.31 14.24
N ALA A 841 2.99 26.17 13.23
CA ALA A 841 1.54 26.01 13.42
C ALA A 841 1.17 24.53 13.41
N ILE A 842 0.41 24.11 14.42
CA ILE A 842 0.03 22.72 14.66
C ILE A 842 -1.49 22.65 14.83
N GLU A 843 -2.13 21.69 14.16
CA GLU A 843 -3.53 21.32 14.42
C GLU A 843 -3.64 19.80 14.61
N LEU A 844 -4.40 19.39 15.62
CA LEU A 844 -4.55 18.00 16.06
C LEU A 844 -6.02 17.66 16.31
N LEU A 845 -6.41 16.42 16.03
CA LEU A 845 -7.70 15.86 16.45
C LEU A 845 -7.49 14.80 17.53
N ALA A 846 -7.97 15.08 18.75
CA ALA A 846 -7.85 14.18 19.88
C ALA A 846 -9.22 13.56 20.23
N HIS A 847 -9.34 12.24 20.14
CA HIS A 847 -10.56 11.51 20.56
C HIS A 847 -10.60 11.26 22.08
N GLN A 848 -9.51 11.58 22.79
CA GLN A 848 -9.37 11.52 24.24
C GLN A 848 -8.80 12.84 24.76
N PRO A 849 -8.85 13.10 26.09
CA PRO A 849 -8.12 14.19 26.71
C PRO A 849 -6.69 14.28 26.16
N LEU A 850 -6.34 15.41 25.56
CA LEU A 850 -5.08 15.56 24.82
C LEU A 850 -3.87 15.30 25.73
N ASP A 851 -2.95 14.48 25.24
CA ASP A 851 -1.63 14.26 25.82
C ASP A 851 -0.61 14.17 24.68
N MET A 852 0.28 15.15 24.59
CA MET A 852 1.32 15.22 23.57
C MET A 852 2.67 15.72 24.13
N SER A 853 3.76 15.35 23.45
CA SER A 853 5.12 15.81 23.73
C SER A 853 5.82 16.27 22.45
N ILE A 854 6.54 17.38 22.54
CA ILE A 854 7.30 17.99 21.45
C ILE A 854 8.77 18.13 21.88
N LYS A 855 9.68 17.59 21.06
CA LYS A 855 11.14 17.75 21.21
C LYS A 855 11.60 19.10 20.67
N GLY A 856 12.57 19.72 21.35
CA GLY A 856 13.19 20.97 20.89
C GLY A 856 12.34 22.23 21.07
N ALA A 857 11.25 22.15 21.85
CA ALA A 857 10.37 23.29 22.14
C ALA A 857 10.62 23.97 23.50
N ALA A 858 11.60 23.50 24.29
CA ALA A 858 11.78 23.90 25.70
C ALA A 858 11.93 25.42 25.92
N ASN A 859 12.52 26.12 24.96
CA ASN A 859 12.74 27.58 24.99
C ASN A 859 11.78 28.35 24.06
N CYS A 860 10.69 27.74 23.62
CA CYS A 860 9.74 28.34 22.71
C CYS A 860 8.47 28.81 23.44
N GLN A 861 7.84 29.87 22.94
CA GLN A 861 6.54 30.31 23.41
C GLN A 861 5.44 29.49 22.71
N ILE A 862 4.52 28.91 23.49
CA ILE A 862 3.41 28.10 22.96
C ILE A 862 2.11 28.87 23.19
N ASN A 863 1.46 29.27 22.11
CA ASN A 863 0.20 30.00 22.14
C ASN A 863 -0.92 29.13 21.55
N ARG A 864 -2.00 28.93 22.29
CA ARG A 864 -3.19 28.23 21.78
C ARG A 864 -3.94 29.10 20.76
N THR A 865 -4.30 28.50 19.63
CA THR A 865 -5.12 29.12 18.57
C THR A 865 -6.53 28.54 18.51
N GLN A 866 -6.70 27.26 18.87
CA GLN A 866 -8.00 26.56 18.89
C GLN A 866 -8.03 25.52 20.02
N GLY A 867 -9.23 25.21 20.51
CA GLY A 867 -9.48 24.13 21.45
C GLY A 867 -9.51 24.59 22.91
N GLY A 868 -9.54 23.59 23.78
CA GLY A 868 -9.76 23.72 25.21
C GLY A 868 -8.68 24.41 26.03
N SER A 869 -8.93 24.51 27.33
CA SER A 869 -7.86 24.79 28.31
C SER A 869 -6.74 23.76 28.20
N HIS A 870 -5.49 24.20 28.37
CA HIS A 870 -4.33 23.31 28.29
C HIS A 870 -3.29 23.66 29.35
N GLN A 871 -2.43 22.70 29.66
CA GLN A 871 -1.27 22.86 30.50
C GLN A 871 -0.01 22.53 29.69
N THR A 872 1.06 23.26 29.97
CA THR A 872 2.35 23.08 29.32
C THR A 872 3.41 22.88 30.39
N VAL A 873 4.15 21.78 30.31
CA VAL A 873 5.26 21.46 31.22
C VAL A 873 6.52 21.27 30.41
N ALA A 874 7.50 22.16 30.59
CA ALA A 874 8.80 22.07 29.94
C ALA A 874 9.77 21.21 30.76
N SER A 875 10.53 20.37 30.06
CA SER A 875 11.72 19.67 30.55
C SER A 875 12.91 20.06 29.66
N ASN A 876 14.13 19.69 30.05
CA ASN A 876 15.35 20.13 29.34
C ASN A 876 15.39 19.75 27.85
N SER A 877 14.65 18.73 27.40
CA SER A 877 14.63 18.29 25.99
C SER A 877 13.24 18.25 25.34
N GLU A 878 12.17 18.27 26.13
CA GLU A 878 10.79 18.10 25.65
C GLU A 878 9.80 19.04 26.35
N VAL A 879 8.76 19.44 25.63
CA VAL A 879 7.60 20.13 26.19
C VAL A 879 6.38 19.25 26.09
N LYS A 880 5.76 18.98 27.24
CA LYS A 880 4.51 18.24 27.34
C LYS A 880 3.33 19.21 27.33
N ILE A 881 2.34 18.93 26.48
CA ILE A 881 1.07 19.67 26.42
C ILE A 881 -0.07 18.70 26.75
N THR A 882 -0.91 19.06 27.72
CA THR A 882 -2.07 18.27 28.12
C THR A 882 -3.36 19.09 28.15
N SER A 883 -4.50 18.46 27.89
CA SER A 883 -5.83 19.03 28.08
C SER A 883 -6.78 17.97 28.62
N ALA A 884 -7.74 18.39 29.46
CA ALA A 884 -8.84 17.52 29.90
C ALA A 884 -9.95 17.39 28.82
N GLU A 885 -9.86 18.18 27.75
CA GLU A 885 -10.88 18.27 26.70
C GLU A 885 -10.50 17.39 25.48
N THR A 886 -11.49 17.08 24.65
CA THR A 886 -11.35 16.34 23.38
C THR A 886 -11.64 17.24 22.19
N GLY A 887 -11.41 16.75 20.97
CA GLY A 887 -11.71 17.44 19.72
C GLY A 887 -10.49 18.08 19.07
N TYR A 888 -10.72 19.19 18.36
CA TYR A 888 -9.67 19.89 17.61
C TYR A 888 -8.88 20.85 18.49
N PHE A 889 -7.56 20.71 18.45
CA PHE A 889 -6.61 21.58 19.14
C PHE A 889 -5.71 22.29 18.14
N GLY A 890 -5.42 23.56 18.38
CA GLY A 890 -4.53 24.36 17.56
C GLY A 890 -3.49 25.09 18.41
N PHE A 891 -2.22 25.05 18.00
CA PHE A 891 -1.11 25.72 18.67
C PHE A 891 -0.22 26.45 17.68
N LEU A 892 0.30 27.61 18.09
CA LEU A 892 1.40 28.32 17.45
C LEU A 892 2.60 28.29 18.41
N ILE A 893 3.66 27.62 17.98
CA ILE A 893 4.93 27.53 18.72
C ILE A 893 5.93 28.48 18.10
N ASP A 894 6.40 29.47 18.85
CA ASP A 894 7.37 30.46 18.39
C ASP A 894 8.71 30.32 19.13
N CYS A 895 9.75 29.96 18.37
CA CYS A 895 11.12 29.78 18.85
C CYS A 895 12.05 30.93 18.43
N SER A 896 11.51 32.09 18.06
CA SER A 896 12.30 33.27 17.64
C SER A 896 13.13 33.90 18.77
N ASN A 897 12.61 33.87 20.00
CA ASN A 897 13.26 34.46 21.17
C ASN A 897 14.24 33.52 21.89
N SER A 898 14.43 32.29 21.41
CA SER A 898 15.40 31.36 21.99
C SER A 898 16.81 31.81 21.61
N GLN A 899 17.52 32.50 22.51
CA GLN A 899 18.94 32.77 22.33
C GLN A 899 19.66 31.44 22.13
N THR A 900 20.24 31.24 20.95
CA THR A 900 21.14 30.11 20.71
C THR A 900 22.37 30.33 21.58
N ALA A 901 22.53 29.54 22.63
CA ALA A 901 23.84 29.32 23.22
C ALA A 901 24.71 28.72 22.11
N SER A 902 25.54 29.55 21.50
CA SER A 902 26.63 29.10 20.63
C SER A 902 27.59 28.31 21.49
N VAL A 903 27.53 26.98 21.42
CA VAL A 903 28.64 26.16 21.87
C VAL A 903 29.73 26.32 20.81
N ALA A 904 30.86 26.88 21.24
CA ALA A 904 32.03 27.08 20.40
C ALA A 904 32.55 25.73 19.86
N PRO A 905 33.15 25.70 18.67
CA PRO A 905 33.75 24.48 18.13
C PRO A 905 35.04 24.17 18.90
N GLU A 906 35.13 22.96 19.45
CA GLU A 906 36.41 22.26 19.66
C GLU A 906 36.44 21.02 18.77
#